data_AF-A0A9X2VU17-F1
#
_entry.id   AF-A0A9X2VU17-F1
#
_cell.length_a   1.000
_cell.length_b   1.000
_cell.length_c   1.000
_cell.angle_alpha   90.00
_cell.angle_beta   90.00
_cell.angle_gamma   90.00
#
_symmetry.space_group_name_H-M   'P 1'
#
loop_
_entity.id
_entity.type
_entity.pdbx_description
1 polymer ?
#
loop_
_entity_poly.entity_id
_entity_poly.type
_entity_poly.pdbx_seq_one_letter_code
_entity_poly.pdbx_strand_id
1 'polypeptide(L)'
;MGEAPANNDTGGWPGIRLLSRLPAWFRFVVVTLVVFVCGVIASRPAGATDDRPLSQDVAAASRAVSSMTNPSRRNPLDDFPSDFGQVQGRNPITVTTRDGAQRAIHPSGECSGPAGETEWDFSLACKAHDLGYDLLRYAESKGQPLGPAARKSIDVQLSEDMHAQCRANPRGAETQCHAVAQLYAGGLSFNSWRQRWGPPGHEPVLAWGFGSAVVVFLLLARLPGRKRGPTNPHAPEFSPKPAAQDRYATFLRLASLGLVVLGQSVLTVMHWAGVSANWLWLLTWVLQAVPIFFFAGGHANLLAWQEIKAHHGGYGRYLSSRIAWLLRPVLAFVLAWLVLPLPLELLDVPKVRVEAFGRLIAYPLWFLGVYLVAVAVTPLMAWLHRQLRLGTPLMLTVAMVTVDGVRVVFDWRTGGYLNLLLGALFLQQLGFFYADGTLRRVSRKVLGVLASLTVPALLGLITYGGYPRTMMAMPGEVGSNLSPPTVCLLVLGLGQICLVTVLRDRATVWLAGRHQWNVVMFARTAPMTVYLGYLTILAAVVGVLGLLDAPDAAAFTVADWLARPRWLAVLVLLLLPVLLVFHRFERHASLFPVFHWTSAESHRSRLAATLGVAFGAFGVLGFVATGFAGTSATLIVLQVDPLQNLIHLLLGWYLLHAARAGTCHGRTSWLLAATACVPPLLVLEPNTIGVVLHVSTICLALLAAVAKQHPSHQAEHRQPEKALA
;
A
#
# COMPACT_ATOMS: atom_id res chain seq x y z
N MET A 1 -0.76 43.96 36.29
CA MET A 1 -0.91 43.48 34.89
C MET A 1 0.31 42.66 34.55
N GLY A 2 0.26 41.35 34.80
CA GLY A 2 1.36 40.43 34.49
C GLY A 2 1.20 39.90 33.08
N GLU A 3 2.23 40.08 32.25
CA GLU A 3 2.32 39.48 30.93
C GLU A 3 2.23 37.96 31.03
N ALA A 4 1.22 37.38 30.37
CA ALA A 4 1.16 35.93 30.18
C ALA A 4 2.29 35.51 29.24
N PRO A 5 3.10 34.48 29.58
CA PRO A 5 4.20 34.05 28.73
C PRO A 5 3.66 33.55 27.39
N ALA A 6 4.22 34.09 26.30
CA ALA A 6 3.96 33.63 24.94
C ALA A 6 4.24 32.13 24.85
N ASN A 7 3.16 31.35 24.78
CA ASN A 7 3.22 29.90 24.72
C ASN A 7 3.76 29.51 23.33
N ASN A 8 5.07 29.36 23.23
CA ASN A 8 5.83 28.98 22.02
C ASN A 8 5.64 27.49 21.69
N ASP A 9 4.38 27.03 21.69
CA ASP A 9 4.02 25.64 21.51
C ASP A 9 3.97 25.29 20.03
N THR A 10 5.16 25.17 19.43
CA THR A 10 5.34 24.73 18.04
C THR A 10 4.67 23.35 17.84
N GLY A 11 3.57 23.35 17.09
CA GLY A 11 2.64 22.23 16.87
C GLY A 11 3.23 21.03 16.12
N GLY A 12 4.13 20.28 16.77
CA GLY A 12 4.66 19.01 16.29
C GLY A 12 4.11 17.81 17.08
N TRP A 13 4.01 16.64 16.44
CA TRP A 13 3.71 15.39 17.16
C TRP A 13 4.79 15.15 18.25
N PRO A 14 4.41 14.88 19.51
CA PRO A 14 5.37 14.83 20.62
C PRO A 14 6.49 13.80 20.42
N GLY A 15 6.21 12.67 19.74
CA GLY A 15 7.24 11.69 19.41
C GLY A 15 8.25 12.17 18.36
N ILE A 16 7.85 12.99 17.37
CA ILE A 16 8.78 13.61 16.42
C ILE A 16 9.61 14.69 17.12
N ARG A 17 9.01 15.43 18.06
CA ARG A 17 9.72 16.41 18.91
C ARG A 17 10.73 15.71 19.83
N LEU A 18 10.40 14.54 20.37
CA LEU A 18 11.32 13.73 21.16
C LEU A 18 12.45 13.19 20.27
N LEU A 19 12.11 12.60 19.13
CA LEU A 19 13.09 12.02 18.19
C LEU A 19 14.05 13.10 17.64
N SER A 20 13.56 14.30 17.34
CA SER A 20 14.39 15.41 16.84
C SER A 20 15.33 15.99 17.90
N ARG A 21 15.02 15.81 19.18
CA ARG A 21 15.89 16.17 20.32
C ARG A 21 17.04 15.16 20.53
N LEU A 22 16.92 13.95 20.02
CA LEU A 22 17.95 12.92 20.17
C LEU A 22 19.19 13.22 19.29
N PRO A 23 20.38 12.73 19.65
CA PRO A 23 21.56 12.80 18.79
C PRO A 23 21.31 12.19 17.40
N ALA A 24 22.00 12.71 16.38
CA ALA A 24 21.81 12.24 15.00
C ALA A 24 22.11 10.73 14.84
N TRP A 25 23.12 10.21 15.54
CA TRP A 25 23.46 8.79 15.53
C TRP A 25 22.32 7.93 16.10
N PHE A 26 21.67 8.38 17.19
CA PHE A 26 20.56 7.64 17.80
C PHE A 26 19.33 7.64 16.88
N ARG A 27 19.04 8.78 16.23
CA ARG A 27 17.98 8.87 15.21
C ARG A 27 18.24 7.91 14.05
N PHE A 28 19.48 7.86 13.57
CA PHE A 28 19.87 6.93 12.52
C PHE A 28 19.62 5.49 12.96
N VAL A 29 20.08 5.08 14.14
CA VAL A 29 19.87 3.71 14.66
C VAL A 29 18.38 3.36 14.77
N VAL A 30 17.55 4.23 15.36
CA VAL A 30 16.11 3.97 15.51
C VAL A 30 15.41 3.88 14.14
N VAL A 31 15.69 4.81 13.22
CA VAL A 31 15.10 4.77 11.88
C VAL A 31 15.56 3.54 11.11
N THR A 32 16.86 3.21 11.15
CA THR A 32 17.41 2.00 10.53
C THR A 32 16.76 0.74 11.07
N LEU A 33 16.54 0.65 12.39
CA LEU A 33 15.86 -0.50 12.98
C LEU A 33 14.41 -0.62 12.49
N VAL A 34 13.65 0.48 12.49
CA VAL A 34 12.25 0.49 12.01
C VAL A 34 12.19 0.11 10.53
N VAL A 35 13.10 0.66 9.72
CA VAL A 35 13.16 0.37 8.27
C VAL A 35 13.59 -1.06 8.02
N PHE A 36 14.55 -1.57 8.78
CA PHE A 36 14.95 -2.98 8.70
C PHE A 36 13.78 -3.89 9.01
N VAL A 37 13.04 -3.64 10.10
CA VAL A 37 11.83 -4.41 10.44
C VAL A 37 10.80 -4.31 9.32
N CYS A 38 10.42 -3.11 8.88
CA CYS A 38 9.43 -2.94 7.81
C CYS A 38 9.89 -3.57 6.48
N GLY A 39 11.17 -3.43 6.16
CA GLY A 39 11.81 -3.96 4.95
C GLY A 39 11.84 -5.48 4.96
N VAL A 40 12.21 -6.11 6.08
CA VAL A 40 12.15 -7.56 6.26
C VAL A 40 10.74 -8.09 6.07
N ILE A 41 9.71 -7.33 6.48
CA ILE A 41 8.31 -7.76 6.35
C ILE A 41 7.76 -7.57 4.94
N ALA A 42 7.99 -6.40 4.34
CA ALA A 42 7.48 -6.04 3.02
C ALA A 42 8.02 -6.95 1.90
N SER A 43 9.10 -7.64 2.18
CA SER A 43 9.89 -8.40 1.24
C SER A 43 9.71 -9.92 1.39
N ARG A 44 8.93 -10.35 2.39
CA ARG A 44 8.54 -11.75 2.57
C ARG A 44 7.73 -12.19 1.35
N PRO A 45 8.03 -13.34 0.73
CA PRO A 45 7.30 -13.82 -0.42
C PRO A 45 5.84 -14.14 -0.05
N ALA A 46 4.98 -14.21 -1.06
CA ALA A 46 3.66 -14.81 -0.90
C ALA A 46 3.82 -16.25 -0.38
N GLY A 47 2.98 -16.66 0.58
CA GLY A 47 3.06 -18.02 1.09
C GLY A 47 2.55 -19.00 0.03
N ALA A 48 3.34 -20.02 -0.31
CA ALA A 48 2.87 -21.10 -1.16
C ALA A 48 2.07 -22.10 -0.29
N THR A 49 0.76 -22.15 -0.45
CA THR A 49 -0.09 -23.23 0.07
C THR A 49 -1.00 -23.67 -1.05
N ASP A 50 -0.81 -24.90 -1.51
CA ASP A 50 -1.67 -25.56 -2.48
C ASP A 50 -2.45 -26.65 -1.74
N ASP A 51 -3.77 -26.44 -1.60
CA ASP A 51 -4.66 -27.38 -0.91
C ASP A 51 -5.12 -28.53 -1.82
N ARG A 52 -4.65 -28.57 -3.08
CA ARG A 52 -4.91 -29.68 -4.01
C ARG A 52 -4.17 -30.95 -3.55
N PRO A 53 -4.74 -32.15 -3.79
CA PRO A 53 -4.01 -33.40 -3.59
C PRO A 53 -2.67 -33.38 -4.34
N LEU A 54 -1.60 -33.83 -3.66
CA LEU A 54 -0.26 -33.88 -4.25
C LEU A 54 -0.24 -34.86 -5.43
N SER A 55 0.35 -34.42 -6.53
CA SER A 55 0.73 -35.31 -7.63
C SER A 55 1.69 -36.40 -7.13
N GLN A 56 1.73 -37.54 -7.82
CA GLN A 56 2.52 -38.70 -7.41
C GLN A 56 4.00 -38.35 -7.16
N ASP A 57 4.59 -37.57 -8.06
CA ASP A 57 5.96 -37.07 -7.99
C ASP A 57 6.21 -36.22 -6.75
N VAL A 58 5.29 -35.30 -6.45
CA VAL A 58 5.40 -34.37 -5.33
C VAL A 58 5.12 -35.08 -4.00
N ALA A 59 4.23 -36.07 -4.02
CA ALA A 59 4.02 -36.96 -2.89
C ALA A 59 5.27 -37.80 -2.59
N ALA A 60 6.02 -38.23 -3.62
CA ALA A 60 7.33 -38.87 -3.43
C ALA A 60 8.34 -37.90 -2.81
N ALA A 61 8.44 -36.66 -3.28
CA ALA A 61 9.30 -35.65 -2.67
C ALA A 61 8.94 -35.40 -1.18
N SER A 62 7.65 -35.36 -0.83
CA SER A 62 7.19 -35.24 0.56
C SER A 62 7.60 -36.43 1.44
N ARG A 63 7.52 -37.67 0.90
CA ARG A 63 8.03 -38.87 1.58
C ARG A 63 9.55 -38.84 1.73
N ALA A 64 10.28 -38.43 0.69
CA ALA A 64 11.72 -38.27 0.72
C ALA A 64 12.15 -37.29 1.83
N VAL A 65 11.53 -36.11 1.91
CA VAL A 65 11.74 -35.17 3.03
C VAL A 65 11.51 -35.85 4.37
N SER A 66 10.38 -36.56 4.52
CA SER A 66 10.06 -37.27 5.76
C SER A 66 11.10 -38.33 6.13
N SER A 67 11.67 -39.04 5.14
CA SER A 67 12.73 -40.04 5.35
C SER A 67 14.07 -39.41 5.72
N MET A 68 14.36 -38.21 5.20
CA MET A 68 15.59 -37.47 5.51
C MET A 68 15.56 -36.85 6.90
N THR A 69 14.38 -36.44 7.39
CA THR A 69 14.20 -35.78 8.70
C THR A 69 13.77 -36.74 9.81
N ASN A 70 13.77 -38.05 9.57
CA ASN A 70 13.52 -39.07 10.57
C ASN A 70 14.66 -40.10 10.54
N PRO A 71 15.65 -40.00 11.45
CA PRO A 71 16.83 -40.86 11.44
C PRO A 71 16.46 -42.35 11.49
N SER A 72 16.87 -43.11 10.47
CA SER A 72 16.68 -44.56 10.41
C SER A 72 17.88 -45.28 9.78
N ARG A 73 17.90 -46.62 9.85
CA ARG A 73 18.89 -47.44 9.13
C ARG A 73 18.51 -47.72 7.67
N ARG A 74 17.33 -47.27 7.23
CA ARG A 74 16.87 -47.41 5.84
C ARG A 74 17.53 -46.34 4.98
N ASN A 75 17.80 -46.66 3.72
CA ASN A 75 18.32 -45.72 2.75
C ASN A 75 17.26 -44.66 2.39
N PRO A 76 17.47 -43.36 2.70
CA PRO A 76 16.49 -42.32 2.39
C PRO A 76 16.27 -42.11 0.88
N LEU A 77 17.25 -42.50 0.05
CA LEU A 77 17.14 -42.38 -1.41
C LEU A 77 16.08 -43.29 -2.01
N ASP A 78 15.64 -44.33 -1.30
CA ASP A 78 14.58 -45.24 -1.77
C ASP A 78 13.22 -44.53 -1.94
N ASP A 79 13.02 -43.40 -1.24
CA ASP A 79 11.78 -42.63 -1.27
C ASP A 79 11.85 -41.41 -2.22
N PHE A 80 12.98 -41.18 -2.92
CA PHE A 80 13.16 -40.06 -3.84
C PHE A 80 12.32 -40.20 -5.12
N PRO A 81 11.87 -39.09 -5.73
CA PRO A 81 11.29 -39.12 -7.08
C PRO A 81 12.28 -39.70 -8.10
N SER A 82 11.79 -40.56 -9.00
CA SER A 82 12.65 -41.26 -9.97
C SER A 82 13.34 -40.34 -10.97
N ASP A 83 12.74 -39.19 -11.27
CA ASP A 83 13.25 -38.16 -12.17
C ASP A 83 13.96 -37.01 -11.43
N PHE A 84 14.11 -37.09 -10.09
CA PHE A 84 14.71 -36.03 -9.27
C PHE A 84 16.07 -35.59 -9.81
N GLY A 85 16.95 -36.55 -10.13
CA GLY A 85 18.29 -36.26 -10.62
C GLY A 85 18.31 -35.57 -11.99
N GLN A 86 17.33 -35.87 -12.85
CA GLN A 86 17.18 -35.21 -14.14
C GLN A 86 16.64 -33.78 -13.98
N VAL A 87 15.64 -33.58 -13.12
CA VAL A 87 14.97 -32.29 -12.94
C VAL A 87 15.85 -31.30 -12.19
N GLN A 88 16.51 -31.73 -11.10
CA GLN A 88 17.37 -30.86 -10.29
C GLN A 88 18.83 -30.85 -10.76
N GLY A 89 19.23 -31.76 -11.65
CA GLY A 89 20.63 -31.91 -12.05
C GLY A 89 21.53 -32.35 -10.89
N ARG A 90 21.02 -33.21 -10.00
CA ARG A 90 21.70 -33.65 -8.78
C ARG A 90 21.85 -35.17 -8.74
N ASN A 91 23.00 -35.66 -8.29
CA ASN A 91 23.25 -37.08 -8.07
C ASN A 91 23.51 -37.33 -6.58
N PRO A 92 22.45 -37.51 -5.77
CA PRO A 92 22.60 -37.69 -4.33
C PRO A 92 23.17 -39.08 -3.99
N ILE A 93 23.88 -39.17 -2.88
CA ILE A 93 24.45 -40.41 -2.34
C ILE A 93 24.05 -40.61 -0.89
N THR A 94 24.16 -41.84 -0.40
CA THR A 94 23.90 -42.16 1.01
C THR A 94 25.20 -42.35 1.76
N VAL A 95 25.29 -41.75 2.94
CA VAL A 95 26.42 -41.83 3.86
C VAL A 95 25.94 -42.33 5.21
N THR A 96 26.71 -43.24 5.82
CA THR A 96 26.45 -43.71 7.18
C THR A 96 27.16 -42.80 8.18
N THR A 97 26.41 -42.23 9.13
CA THR A 97 26.97 -41.41 10.21
C THR A 97 27.68 -42.27 11.25
N ARG A 98 28.45 -41.65 12.14
CA ARG A 98 29.15 -42.35 13.24
C ARG A 98 28.19 -43.12 14.17
N ASP A 99 26.96 -42.64 14.29
CA ASP A 99 25.90 -43.26 15.10
C ASP A 99 25.14 -44.37 14.33
N GLY A 100 25.59 -44.72 13.12
CA GLY A 100 25.03 -45.79 12.29
C GLY A 100 23.73 -45.42 11.54
N ALA A 101 23.32 -44.15 11.56
CA ALA A 101 22.18 -43.68 10.80
C ALA A 101 22.57 -43.45 9.33
N GLN A 102 21.64 -43.70 8.40
CA GLN A 102 21.84 -43.36 6.99
C GLN A 102 21.40 -41.91 6.74
N ARG A 103 22.18 -41.17 5.95
CA ARG A 103 21.89 -39.80 5.50
C ARG A 103 22.06 -39.70 4.00
N ALA A 104 21.05 -39.16 3.30
CA ALA A 104 21.21 -38.78 1.90
C ALA A 104 21.85 -37.38 1.83
N ILE A 105 22.86 -37.22 0.99
CA ILE A 105 23.59 -35.96 0.80
C ILE A 105 23.79 -35.62 -0.67
N HIS A 106 23.91 -34.34 -0.96
CA HIS A 106 24.46 -33.85 -2.21
C HIS A 106 25.99 -33.71 -2.05
N PRO A 107 26.83 -34.53 -2.73
CA PRO A 107 28.28 -34.58 -2.48
C PRO A 107 29.00 -33.23 -2.68
N SER A 108 28.55 -32.49 -3.69
CA SER A 108 29.01 -31.14 -4.06
C SER A 108 28.21 -30.01 -3.41
N GLY A 109 27.35 -30.30 -2.43
CA GLY A 109 26.66 -29.27 -1.66
C GLY A 109 27.64 -28.47 -0.80
N GLU A 110 27.41 -27.16 -0.69
CA GLU A 110 28.23 -26.26 0.13
C GLU A 110 27.51 -25.89 1.44
N CYS A 111 28.26 -25.74 2.53
CA CYS A 111 27.70 -25.20 3.76
C CYS A 111 27.67 -23.66 3.70
N SER A 112 26.52 -23.09 3.32
CA SER A 112 26.31 -21.64 3.20
C SER A 112 26.07 -20.98 4.57
N GLY A 113 26.96 -21.22 5.54
CA GLY A 113 26.92 -20.59 6.86
C GLY A 113 27.58 -19.21 6.88
N PRO A 114 27.18 -18.29 7.78
CA PRO A 114 27.79 -16.96 7.89
C PRO A 114 29.28 -16.96 8.27
N ALA A 115 29.83 -18.11 8.70
CA ALA A 115 31.26 -18.30 8.99
C ALA A 115 31.93 -19.39 8.13
N GLY A 116 31.28 -19.86 7.05
CA GLY A 116 31.84 -20.90 6.18
C GLY A 116 31.99 -22.26 6.86
N GLU A 117 32.96 -23.06 6.41
CA GLU A 117 33.29 -24.33 7.08
C GLU A 117 33.76 -24.07 8.52
N THR A 118 33.06 -24.67 9.48
CA THR A 118 33.40 -24.54 10.90
C THR A 118 34.48 -25.54 11.30
N GLU A 119 35.21 -25.23 12.37
CA GLU A 119 36.20 -26.16 12.92
C GLU A 119 35.56 -27.44 13.46
N TRP A 120 34.25 -27.51 13.71
CA TRP A 120 33.56 -28.70 14.26
C TRP A 120 33.00 -29.66 13.20
N ASP A 121 33.28 -29.43 11.93
CA ASP A 121 32.91 -30.32 10.81
C ASP A 121 31.39 -30.55 10.68
N PHE A 122 30.64 -29.47 10.47
CA PHE A 122 29.20 -29.53 10.17
C PHE A 122 28.89 -29.88 8.71
N SER A 123 29.91 -30.16 7.88
CA SER A 123 29.79 -30.30 6.43
C SER A 123 28.77 -31.35 6.00
N LEU A 124 28.78 -32.53 6.64
CA LEU A 124 27.84 -33.60 6.34
C LEU A 124 26.39 -33.18 6.58
N ALA A 125 26.12 -32.51 7.70
CA ALA A 125 24.78 -32.02 8.04
C ALA A 125 24.31 -30.95 7.05
N CYS A 126 25.20 -30.02 6.65
CA CYS A 126 24.85 -29.00 5.65
C CYS A 126 24.54 -29.62 4.28
N LYS A 127 25.29 -30.65 3.84
CA LYS A 127 25.04 -31.33 2.56
C LYS A 127 23.73 -32.13 2.54
N ALA A 128 23.33 -32.68 3.68
CA ALA A 128 22.02 -33.31 3.84
C ALA A 128 20.90 -32.26 3.80
N HIS A 129 21.10 -31.13 4.48
CA HIS A 129 20.17 -30.00 4.49
C HIS A 129 19.95 -29.39 3.10
N ASP A 130 21.03 -29.15 2.35
CA ASP A 130 20.98 -28.63 0.97
C ASP A 130 20.19 -29.56 0.04
N LEU A 131 20.39 -30.88 0.17
CA LEU A 131 19.62 -31.87 -0.57
C LEU A 131 18.12 -31.85 -0.19
N GLY A 132 17.79 -31.65 1.08
CA GLY A 132 16.41 -31.45 1.52
C GLY A 132 15.79 -30.20 0.88
N TYR A 133 16.55 -29.12 0.77
CA TYR A 133 16.13 -27.90 0.08
C TYR A 133 15.92 -28.12 -1.43
N ASP A 134 16.72 -28.96 -2.08
CA ASP A 134 16.53 -29.35 -3.47
C ASP A 134 15.21 -30.13 -3.69
N LEU A 135 14.74 -30.92 -2.70
CA LEU A 135 13.41 -31.54 -2.77
C LEU A 135 12.27 -30.51 -2.70
N LEU A 136 12.44 -29.42 -1.95
CA LEU A 136 11.47 -28.32 -1.94
C LEU A 136 11.42 -27.61 -3.30
N ARG A 137 12.59 -27.34 -3.90
CA ARG A 137 12.70 -26.74 -5.25
C ARG A 137 12.14 -27.67 -6.33
N TYR A 138 12.34 -28.98 -6.18
CA TYR A 138 11.74 -29.98 -7.06
C TYR A 138 10.22 -29.88 -7.06
N ALA A 139 9.59 -29.88 -5.88
CA ALA A 139 8.15 -29.74 -5.76
C ALA A 139 7.62 -28.41 -6.35
N GLU A 140 8.35 -27.31 -6.13
CA GLU A 140 8.04 -26.01 -6.73
C GLU A 140 8.13 -26.04 -8.27
N SER A 141 9.17 -26.67 -8.84
CA SER A 141 9.34 -26.81 -10.29
C SER A 141 8.23 -27.64 -10.95
N LYS A 142 7.61 -28.53 -10.19
CA LYS A 142 6.43 -29.31 -10.60
C LYS A 142 5.11 -28.54 -10.45
N GLY A 143 5.17 -27.29 -9.97
CA GLY A 143 4.00 -26.41 -9.79
C GLY A 143 3.16 -26.72 -8.55
N GLN A 144 3.67 -27.53 -7.61
CA GLN A 144 3.01 -27.85 -6.34
C GLN A 144 4.03 -27.80 -5.19
N PRO A 145 4.40 -26.59 -4.72
CA PRO A 145 5.36 -26.43 -3.62
C PRO A 145 4.85 -27.10 -2.33
N LEU A 146 5.76 -27.79 -1.62
CA LEU A 146 5.43 -28.42 -0.35
C LEU A 146 5.11 -27.37 0.73
N GLY A 147 4.24 -27.75 1.67
CA GLY A 147 3.81 -26.85 2.75
C GLY A 147 4.92 -26.52 3.76
N PRO A 148 4.71 -25.48 4.61
CA PRO A 148 5.69 -25.00 5.61
C PRO A 148 6.32 -26.07 6.52
N ALA A 149 5.59 -27.14 6.79
CA ALA A 149 6.05 -28.23 7.66
C ALA A 149 7.30 -28.94 7.08
N ALA A 150 7.38 -29.10 5.76
CA ALA A 150 8.50 -29.76 5.11
C ALA A 150 9.81 -28.99 5.32
N ARG A 151 9.80 -27.67 5.13
CA ARG A 151 11.00 -26.85 5.40
C ARG A 151 11.34 -26.79 6.89
N LYS A 152 10.32 -26.68 7.75
CA LYS A 152 10.52 -26.69 9.21
C LYS A 152 11.23 -27.96 9.67
N SER A 153 10.82 -29.14 9.18
CA SER A 153 11.45 -30.40 9.57
C SER A 153 12.90 -30.51 9.08
N ILE A 154 13.19 -30.03 7.87
CA ILE A 154 14.55 -30.01 7.30
C ILE A 154 15.47 -29.10 8.14
N ASP A 155 14.99 -27.91 8.50
CA ASP A 155 15.75 -26.95 9.31
C ASP A 155 15.98 -27.45 10.74
N VAL A 156 14.97 -28.08 11.36
CA VAL A 156 15.09 -28.72 12.68
C VAL A 156 16.12 -29.85 12.64
N GLN A 157 16.07 -30.71 11.61
CA GLN A 157 17.04 -31.81 11.47
C GLN A 157 18.48 -31.31 11.35
N LEU A 158 18.73 -30.22 10.62
CA LEU A 158 20.06 -29.61 10.54
C LEU A 158 20.54 -29.15 11.92
N SER A 159 19.66 -28.50 12.70
CA SER A 159 19.99 -28.11 14.07
C SER A 159 20.34 -29.33 14.92
N GLU A 160 19.53 -30.38 14.89
CA GLU A 160 19.77 -31.61 15.64
C GLU A 160 21.09 -32.29 15.25
N ASP A 161 21.39 -32.38 13.96
CA ASP A 161 22.61 -32.98 13.43
C ASP A 161 23.86 -32.17 13.83
N MET A 162 23.81 -30.83 13.84
CA MET A 162 24.92 -30.00 14.35
C MET A 162 25.15 -30.21 15.85
N HIS A 163 24.08 -30.24 16.65
CA HIS A 163 24.20 -30.50 18.08
C HIS A 163 24.67 -31.94 18.37
N ALA A 164 24.29 -32.93 17.54
CA ALA A 164 24.81 -34.29 17.62
C ALA A 164 26.30 -34.36 17.32
N GLN A 165 26.75 -33.65 16.28
CA GLN A 165 28.17 -33.53 15.96
C GLN A 165 28.97 -32.90 17.10
N CYS A 166 28.42 -31.87 17.77
CA CYS A 166 29.07 -31.28 18.95
C CYS A 166 29.24 -32.28 20.11
N ARG A 167 28.27 -33.16 20.34
CA ARG A 167 28.39 -34.22 21.36
C ARG A 167 29.41 -35.30 20.95
N ALA A 168 29.42 -35.66 19.67
CA ALA A 168 30.27 -36.72 19.15
C ALA A 168 31.74 -36.28 18.95
N ASN A 169 31.98 -35.02 18.61
CA ASN A 169 33.31 -34.48 18.33
C ASN A 169 33.39 -32.96 18.63
N PRO A 170 33.40 -32.56 19.90
CA PRO A 170 33.45 -31.15 20.29
C PRO A 170 34.81 -30.49 20.03
N ARG A 171 35.83 -31.26 19.63
CA ARG A 171 37.24 -30.83 19.47
C ARG A 171 37.78 -30.04 20.69
N GLY A 172 37.37 -30.45 21.89
CA GLY A 172 37.79 -29.81 23.15
C GLY A 172 37.02 -28.55 23.55
N ALA A 173 36.01 -28.13 22.77
CA ALA A 173 35.27 -26.90 22.99
C ALA A 173 33.74 -27.08 22.84
N GLU A 174 33.15 -28.03 23.56
CA GLU A 174 31.74 -28.45 23.41
C GLU A 174 30.74 -27.28 23.57
N THR A 175 30.93 -26.43 24.59
CA THR A 175 30.07 -25.26 24.81
C THR A 175 30.13 -24.27 23.64
N GLN A 176 31.33 -24.05 23.07
CA GLN A 176 31.49 -23.16 21.91
C GLN A 176 30.87 -23.77 20.66
N CYS A 177 31.05 -25.09 20.45
CA CYS A 177 30.40 -25.82 19.36
C CYS A 177 28.88 -25.65 19.41
N HIS A 178 28.26 -25.88 20.59
CA HIS A 178 26.83 -25.70 20.77
C HIS A 178 26.37 -24.25 20.62
N ALA A 179 27.16 -23.28 21.08
CA ALA A 179 26.86 -21.87 20.86
C ALA A 179 26.85 -21.50 19.37
N VAL A 180 27.82 -22.01 18.59
CA VAL A 180 27.89 -21.80 17.14
C VAL A 180 26.75 -22.54 16.42
N ALA A 181 26.44 -23.77 16.79
CA ALA A 181 25.29 -24.51 16.27
C ALA A 181 23.97 -23.75 16.51
N GLN A 182 23.79 -23.17 17.71
CA GLN A 182 22.62 -22.38 18.05
C GLN A 182 22.54 -21.07 17.25
N LEU A 183 23.67 -20.40 17.00
CA LEU A 183 23.75 -19.21 16.14
C LEU A 183 23.38 -19.54 14.70
N TYR A 184 23.87 -20.66 14.17
CA TYR A 184 23.53 -21.15 12.82
C TYR A 184 22.04 -21.49 12.73
N ALA A 185 21.50 -22.24 13.69
CA ALA A 185 20.08 -22.57 13.76
C ALA A 185 19.20 -21.32 13.89
N GLY A 186 19.62 -20.32 14.66
CA GLY A 186 18.93 -19.05 14.80
C GLY A 186 18.89 -18.25 13.49
N GLY A 187 20.04 -18.14 12.79
CA GLY A 187 20.13 -17.49 11.49
C GLY A 187 19.29 -18.18 10.42
N LEU A 188 19.35 -19.52 10.37
CA LEU A 188 18.53 -20.36 9.50
C LEU A 188 17.04 -20.15 9.78
N SER A 189 16.62 -20.28 11.03
CA SER A 189 15.22 -20.12 11.44
C SER A 189 14.68 -18.72 11.11
N PHE A 190 15.49 -17.67 11.30
CA PHE A 190 15.11 -16.30 10.91
C PHE A 190 14.93 -16.19 9.40
N ASN A 191 15.87 -16.73 8.62
CA ASN A 191 15.80 -16.73 7.17
C ASN A 191 14.57 -17.49 6.65
N SER A 192 14.32 -18.69 7.19
CA SER A 192 13.15 -19.51 6.86
C SER A 192 11.83 -18.87 7.27
N TRP A 193 11.75 -18.26 8.45
CA TRP A 193 10.58 -17.48 8.86
C TRP A 193 10.29 -16.30 7.91
N ARG A 194 11.33 -15.56 7.52
CA ARG A 194 11.22 -14.45 6.56
C ARG A 194 10.69 -14.97 5.22
N GLN A 195 11.24 -16.07 4.71
CA GLN A 195 10.77 -16.74 3.49
C GLN A 195 9.46 -17.53 3.67
N ARG A 196 8.73 -17.30 4.77
CA ARG A 196 7.45 -17.94 5.10
C ARG A 196 7.46 -19.47 5.05
N TRP A 197 8.63 -20.05 5.32
CA TRP A 197 8.90 -21.49 5.26
C TRP A 197 8.62 -22.12 3.88
N GLY A 198 8.64 -21.33 2.81
CA GLY A 198 8.52 -21.83 1.43
C GLY A 198 9.86 -22.37 0.88
N PRO A 199 9.93 -22.78 -0.39
CA PRO A 199 11.20 -23.16 -1.02
C PRO A 199 12.24 -22.02 -0.97
N PRO A 200 13.53 -22.34 -0.81
CA PRO A 200 14.60 -21.36 -0.78
C PRO A 200 14.88 -20.77 -2.18
N GLY A 201 14.63 -19.46 -2.36
CA GLY A 201 14.89 -18.73 -3.60
C GLY A 201 16.21 -17.95 -3.62
N HIS A 202 16.64 -17.53 -4.82
CA HIS A 202 17.76 -16.60 -5.01
C HIS A 202 17.32 -15.19 -4.63
N GLU A 203 18.08 -14.54 -3.76
CA GLU A 203 17.71 -13.22 -3.26
C GLU A 203 18.77 -12.17 -3.59
N PRO A 204 18.36 -11.02 -4.15
CA PRO A 204 19.26 -9.92 -4.38
C PRO A 204 19.48 -9.17 -3.07
N VAL A 205 20.24 -9.76 -2.13
CA VAL A 205 20.58 -9.18 -0.82
C VAL A 205 21.13 -7.75 -0.98
N LEU A 206 21.90 -7.52 -2.04
CA LEU A 206 22.41 -6.19 -2.42
C LEU A 206 21.28 -5.20 -2.72
N ALA A 207 20.28 -5.59 -3.52
CA ALA A 207 19.15 -4.72 -3.85
C ALA A 207 18.33 -4.36 -2.59
N TRP A 208 18.21 -5.28 -1.65
CA TRP A 208 17.45 -5.10 -0.42
C TRP A 208 18.19 -4.23 0.60
N GLY A 209 19.48 -4.49 0.80
CA GLY A 209 20.34 -3.65 1.65
C GLY A 209 20.39 -2.22 1.12
N PHE A 210 20.54 -2.06 -0.19
CA PHE A 210 20.54 -0.76 -0.84
C PHE A 210 19.17 -0.06 -0.75
N GLY A 211 18.07 -0.76 -1.03
CA GLY A 211 16.71 -0.22 -0.90
C GLY A 211 16.37 0.23 0.52
N SER A 212 16.75 -0.57 1.52
CA SER A 212 16.56 -0.24 2.94
C SER A 212 17.36 1.00 3.33
N ALA A 213 18.63 1.10 2.89
CA ALA A 213 19.44 2.29 3.14
C ALA A 213 18.79 3.56 2.54
N VAL A 214 18.26 3.49 1.32
CA VAL A 214 17.57 4.63 0.71
C VAL A 214 16.34 5.04 1.50
N VAL A 215 15.52 4.08 1.95
CA VAL A 215 14.36 4.36 2.80
C VAL A 215 14.78 5.08 4.09
N VAL A 216 15.86 4.65 4.75
CA VAL A 216 16.43 5.32 5.93
C VAL A 216 16.78 6.76 5.62
N PHE A 217 17.51 7.01 4.53
CA PHE A 217 17.90 8.37 4.14
C PHE A 217 16.70 9.26 3.78
N LEU A 218 15.69 8.73 3.09
CA LEU A 218 14.43 9.45 2.79
C LEU A 218 13.68 9.87 4.07
N LEU A 219 13.62 8.99 5.08
CA LEU A 219 12.98 9.29 6.36
C LEU A 219 13.78 10.28 7.20
N LEU A 220 15.11 10.14 7.26
CA LEU A 220 15.98 11.05 8.01
C LEU A 220 16.01 12.45 7.41
N ALA A 221 15.96 12.58 6.08
CA ALA A 221 15.91 13.87 5.39
C ALA A 221 14.66 14.71 5.73
N ARG A 222 13.63 14.09 6.34
CA ARG A 222 12.40 14.76 6.79
C ARG A 222 12.44 15.22 8.25
N LEU A 223 13.42 14.77 9.04
CA LEU A 223 13.52 15.22 10.43
C LEU A 223 13.96 16.68 10.44
N PRO A 224 13.20 17.60 11.06
CA PRO A 224 13.54 19.01 11.07
C PRO A 224 14.94 19.19 11.65
N GLY A 225 15.83 19.78 10.84
CA GLY A 225 17.15 20.18 11.31
C GLY A 225 17.01 21.21 12.42
N ARG A 226 17.92 21.20 13.39
CA ARG A 226 17.93 22.12 14.55
C ARG A 226 18.10 23.61 14.17
N LYS A 227 18.22 23.95 12.88
CA LYS A 227 18.43 25.32 12.40
C LYS A 227 17.10 26.09 12.38
N ARG A 228 16.82 26.74 13.52
CA ARG A 228 15.99 27.95 13.57
C ARG A 228 16.72 29.03 12.77
N GLY A 229 16.26 29.31 11.56
CA GLY A 229 16.54 30.62 10.95
C GLY A 229 15.76 31.68 11.73
N PRO A 230 16.27 32.92 11.85
CA PRO A 230 15.53 34.01 12.48
C PRO A 230 14.22 34.20 11.72
N THR A 231 13.10 33.98 12.40
CA THR A 231 11.78 34.37 11.91
C THR A 231 11.77 35.89 11.84
N ASN A 232 11.80 36.44 10.63
CA ASN A 232 11.73 37.89 10.42
C ASN A 232 10.36 38.37 10.93
N PRO A 233 10.27 39.17 12.02
CA PRO A 233 9.00 39.57 12.63
C PRO A 233 8.15 40.48 11.74
N HIS A 234 8.71 40.97 10.63
CA HIS A 234 8.09 41.94 9.71
C HIS A 234 7.66 41.36 8.37
N ALA A 235 7.75 40.04 8.15
CA ALA A 235 7.13 39.45 6.96
C ALA A 235 5.61 39.60 7.06
N PRO A 236 4.91 40.24 6.09
CA PRO A 236 3.47 40.41 6.17
C PRO A 236 2.81 39.04 6.32
N GLU A 237 2.14 38.88 7.46
CA GLU A 237 1.51 37.63 7.88
C GLU A 237 0.28 37.39 7.01
N PHE A 238 0.49 36.81 5.83
CA PHE A 238 -0.63 36.38 4.98
C PHE A 238 -1.23 35.12 5.60
N SER A 239 -2.20 35.31 6.49
CA SER A 239 -3.18 34.29 6.83
C SER A 239 -4.31 34.36 5.80
N PRO A 240 -4.32 33.53 4.74
CA PRO A 240 -5.49 33.44 3.90
C PRO A 240 -6.67 33.10 4.81
N LYS A 241 -7.67 33.98 4.86
CA LYS A 241 -8.99 33.60 5.40
C LYS A 241 -9.38 32.33 4.64
N PRO A 242 -9.55 31.17 5.31
CA PRO A 242 -9.94 29.96 4.60
C PRO A 242 -11.22 30.30 3.83
N ALA A 243 -11.18 30.17 2.50
CA ALA A 243 -12.32 30.42 1.65
C ALA A 243 -13.56 29.75 2.26
N ALA A 244 -14.69 30.46 2.28
CA ALA A 244 -15.92 29.98 2.91
C ALA A 244 -16.21 28.55 2.42
N GLN A 245 -16.00 27.58 3.32
CA GLN A 245 -15.96 26.18 2.96
C GLN A 245 -17.35 25.72 2.52
N ASP A 246 -17.46 25.11 1.34
CA ASP A 246 -18.71 24.45 0.93
C ASP A 246 -18.93 23.21 1.83
N ARG A 247 -19.79 23.39 2.84
CA ARG A 247 -20.18 22.33 3.78
C ARG A 247 -20.81 21.15 3.06
N TYR A 248 -21.62 21.41 2.05
CA TYR A 248 -22.35 20.39 1.31
C TYR A 248 -21.41 19.53 0.46
N ALA A 249 -20.51 20.15 -0.31
CA ALA A 249 -19.51 19.39 -1.09
C ALA A 249 -18.56 18.60 -0.18
N THR A 250 -18.19 19.15 0.99
CA THR A 250 -17.40 18.44 2.00
C THR A 250 -18.13 17.21 2.51
N PHE A 251 -19.41 17.37 2.85
CA PHE A 251 -20.27 16.27 3.30
C PHE A 251 -20.40 15.19 2.22
N LEU A 252 -20.71 15.54 0.97
CA LEU A 252 -20.83 14.57 -0.12
C LEU A 252 -19.59 13.70 -0.27
N ARG A 253 -18.40 14.31 -0.20
CA ARG A 253 -17.13 13.58 -0.34
C ARG A 253 -16.89 12.60 0.82
N LEU A 254 -17.22 12.96 2.04
CA LEU A 254 -17.06 12.07 3.21
C LEU A 254 -18.15 11.01 3.28
N ALA A 255 -19.40 11.37 2.96
CA ALA A 255 -20.53 10.45 2.94
C ALA A 255 -20.36 9.40 1.84
N SER A 256 -19.95 9.80 0.63
CA SER A 256 -19.65 8.86 -0.46
C SER A 256 -18.51 7.90 -0.12
N LEU A 257 -17.42 8.42 0.45
CA LEU A 257 -16.31 7.58 0.94
C LEU A 257 -16.79 6.57 1.99
N GLY A 258 -17.55 7.03 2.98
CA GLY A 258 -18.13 6.16 4.00
C GLY A 258 -19.04 5.10 3.39
N LEU A 259 -19.88 5.47 2.43
CA LEU A 259 -20.83 4.55 1.79
C LEU A 259 -20.15 3.46 0.97
N VAL A 260 -19.06 3.79 0.26
CA VAL A 260 -18.25 2.81 -0.48
C VAL A 260 -17.57 1.82 0.47
N VAL A 261 -16.95 2.33 1.54
CA VAL A 261 -16.25 1.51 2.53
C VAL A 261 -17.23 0.60 3.28
N LEU A 262 -18.32 1.16 3.80
CA LEU A 262 -19.39 0.43 4.47
C LEU A 262 -20.03 -0.59 3.53
N GLY A 263 -20.29 -0.18 2.28
CA GLY A 263 -20.92 -1.03 1.30
C GLY A 263 -20.10 -2.27 1.00
N GLN A 264 -18.80 -2.12 0.76
CA GLN A 264 -17.92 -3.26 0.49
C GLN A 264 -17.90 -4.24 1.66
N SER A 265 -17.82 -3.75 2.90
CA SER A 265 -17.81 -4.65 4.05
C SER A 265 -19.16 -5.26 4.36
N VAL A 266 -20.28 -4.55 4.17
CA VAL A 266 -21.61 -5.15 4.26
C VAL A 266 -21.75 -6.29 3.27
N LEU A 267 -21.39 -6.08 2.00
CA LEU A 267 -21.46 -7.14 0.98
C LEU A 267 -20.56 -8.33 1.32
N THR A 268 -19.34 -8.07 1.82
CA THR A 268 -18.39 -9.11 2.23
C THR A 268 -18.90 -9.91 3.42
N VAL A 269 -19.39 -9.22 4.46
CA VAL A 269 -19.93 -9.82 5.69
C VAL A 269 -21.20 -10.63 5.39
N MET A 270 -22.10 -10.11 4.56
CA MET A 270 -23.33 -10.80 4.16
C MET A 270 -23.03 -12.06 3.35
N HIS A 271 -22.00 -12.02 2.50
CA HIS A 271 -21.52 -13.21 1.80
C HIS A 271 -20.98 -14.26 2.78
N TRP A 272 -20.14 -13.86 3.74
CA TRP A 272 -19.67 -14.78 4.79
C TRP A 272 -20.79 -15.33 5.65
N ALA A 273 -21.86 -14.56 5.86
CA ALA A 273 -23.07 -15.01 6.55
C ALA A 273 -23.99 -15.92 5.71
N GLY A 274 -23.60 -16.26 4.47
CA GLY A 274 -24.39 -17.13 3.59
C GLY A 274 -25.69 -16.49 3.07
N VAL A 275 -25.84 -15.16 3.15
CA VAL A 275 -27.05 -14.49 2.66
C VAL A 275 -27.07 -14.47 1.13
N SER A 276 -28.15 -14.98 0.54
CA SER A 276 -28.28 -15.08 -0.92
C SER A 276 -28.13 -13.72 -1.63
N ALA A 277 -27.45 -13.75 -2.78
CA ALA A 277 -27.18 -12.56 -3.60
C ALA A 277 -28.42 -11.99 -4.33
N ASN A 278 -29.60 -12.60 -4.17
CA ASN A 278 -30.77 -12.39 -5.04
C ASN A 278 -31.28 -10.94 -5.08
N TRP A 279 -31.13 -10.18 -3.99
CA TRP A 279 -31.46 -8.75 -3.94
C TRP A 279 -30.27 -7.85 -3.57
N LEU A 280 -29.17 -8.42 -3.07
CA LEU A 280 -27.98 -7.67 -2.65
C LEU A 280 -27.38 -6.83 -3.80
N TRP A 281 -27.56 -7.27 -5.05
CA TRP A 281 -27.11 -6.52 -6.22
C TRP A 281 -27.76 -5.13 -6.33
N LEU A 282 -29.03 -4.96 -5.93
CA LEU A 282 -29.69 -3.64 -5.91
C LEU A 282 -29.05 -2.71 -4.89
N LEU A 283 -28.65 -3.26 -3.74
CA LEU A 283 -27.96 -2.51 -2.71
C LEU A 283 -26.64 -1.94 -3.24
N THR A 284 -25.94 -2.66 -4.14
CA THR A 284 -24.71 -2.16 -4.77
C THR A 284 -24.90 -0.87 -5.57
N TRP A 285 -26.11 -0.60 -6.09
CA TRP A 285 -26.39 0.62 -6.86
C TRP A 285 -26.38 1.86 -5.96
N VAL A 286 -26.88 1.72 -4.74
CA VAL A 286 -26.88 2.78 -3.74
C VAL A 286 -25.50 2.89 -3.09
N LEU A 287 -24.90 1.76 -2.74
CA LEU A 287 -23.62 1.71 -2.05
C LEU A 287 -22.44 2.19 -2.90
N GLN A 288 -22.52 2.03 -4.23
CA GLN A 288 -21.50 2.47 -5.16
C GLN A 288 -21.52 3.99 -5.32
N ALA A 289 -20.95 4.72 -4.36
CA ALA A 289 -20.98 6.18 -4.32
C ALA A 289 -19.69 6.85 -4.84
N VAL A 290 -18.79 6.09 -5.47
CA VAL A 290 -17.59 6.63 -6.13
C VAL A 290 -17.92 7.81 -7.07
N PRO A 291 -19.02 7.79 -7.86
CA PRO A 291 -19.35 8.93 -8.70
C PRO A 291 -19.53 10.26 -7.96
N ILE A 292 -20.22 10.21 -6.82
CA ILE A 292 -20.46 11.38 -5.95
C ILE A 292 -19.13 11.90 -5.39
N PHE A 293 -18.20 11.00 -5.04
CA PHE A 293 -16.87 11.37 -4.53
C PHE A 293 -16.08 12.19 -5.56
N PHE A 294 -15.99 11.71 -6.81
CA PHE A 294 -15.24 12.42 -7.86
C PHE A 294 -15.93 13.71 -8.31
N PHE A 295 -17.26 13.76 -8.29
CA PHE A 295 -18.02 15.00 -8.51
C PHE A 295 -17.70 16.08 -7.46
N ALA A 296 -17.83 15.74 -6.17
CA ALA A 296 -17.51 16.64 -5.07
C ALA A 296 -16.00 16.99 -5.03
N GLY A 297 -15.16 16.00 -5.37
CA GLY A 297 -13.72 16.13 -5.52
C GLY A 297 -13.35 17.13 -6.62
N GLY A 298 -14.01 17.07 -7.78
CA GLY A 298 -13.81 17.99 -8.89
C GLY A 298 -14.15 19.42 -8.53
N HIS A 299 -15.30 19.64 -7.88
CA HIS A 299 -15.67 20.96 -7.35
C HIS A 299 -14.57 21.53 -6.44
N ALA A 300 -14.10 20.72 -5.47
CA ALA A 300 -13.02 21.14 -4.56
C ALA A 300 -11.67 21.33 -5.28
N ASN A 301 -11.37 20.54 -6.31
CA ASN A 301 -10.14 20.63 -7.09
C ASN A 301 -10.07 21.94 -7.88
N LEU A 302 -11.18 22.34 -8.52
CA LEU A 302 -11.26 23.57 -9.30
C LEU A 302 -11.14 24.81 -8.42
N LEU A 303 -11.86 24.86 -7.29
CA LEU A 303 -11.80 26.01 -6.38
C LEU A 303 -10.37 26.23 -5.85
N ALA A 304 -9.68 25.16 -5.45
CA ALA A 304 -8.30 25.29 -4.99
C ALA A 304 -7.33 25.69 -6.11
N TRP A 305 -7.56 25.23 -7.35
CA TRP A 305 -6.76 25.66 -8.49
C TRP A 305 -6.95 27.15 -8.77
N GLN A 306 -8.19 27.63 -8.73
CA GLN A 306 -8.53 29.04 -8.90
C GLN A 306 -7.93 29.91 -7.79
N GLU A 307 -8.02 29.47 -6.53
CA GLU A 307 -7.43 30.15 -5.38
C GLU A 307 -5.91 30.29 -5.52
N ILE A 308 -5.20 29.21 -5.89
CA ILE A 308 -3.75 29.25 -6.08
C ILE A 308 -3.37 30.17 -7.23
N LYS A 309 -4.14 30.14 -8.33
CA LYS A 309 -3.92 31.03 -9.47
C LYS A 309 -4.19 32.51 -9.11
N ALA A 310 -5.20 32.79 -8.29
CA ALA A 310 -5.51 34.13 -7.80
C ALA A 310 -4.38 34.72 -6.94
N HIS A 311 -3.64 33.85 -6.25
CA HIS A 311 -2.44 34.22 -5.47
C HIS A 311 -1.13 34.06 -6.26
N HIS A 312 -1.17 34.13 -7.59
CA HIS A 312 -0.01 34.01 -8.49
C HIS A 312 0.84 32.74 -8.29
N GLY A 313 0.26 31.69 -7.69
CA GLY A 313 0.87 30.37 -7.63
C GLY A 313 0.63 29.58 -8.92
N GLY A 314 1.48 28.59 -9.17
CA GLY A 314 1.30 27.68 -10.30
C GLY A 314 1.23 26.21 -9.89
N TYR A 315 1.63 25.34 -10.81
CA TYR A 315 1.25 23.92 -10.82
C TYR A 315 1.82 23.11 -9.64
N GLY A 316 3.12 23.22 -9.38
CA GLY A 316 3.78 22.54 -8.28
C GLY A 316 3.28 23.02 -6.91
N ARG A 317 2.96 24.31 -6.75
CA ARG A 317 2.29 24.82 -5.53
C ARG A 317 0.90 24.19 -5.35
N TYR A 318 0.13 24.05 -6.44
CA TYR A 318 -1.15 23.33 -6.42
C TYR A 318 -1.01 21.86 -6.02
N LEU A 319 -0.10 21.11 -6.64
CA LEU A 319 0.09 19.70 -6.31
C LEU A 319 0.58 19.50 -4.87
N SER A 320 1.61 20.24 -4.45
CA SER A 320 2.21 20.08 -3.11
C SER A 320 1.28 20.51 -1.98
N SER A 321 0.43 21.52 -2.19
CA SER A 321 -0.60 21.91 -1.23
C SER A 321 -1.73 20.89 -1.09
N ARG A 322 -2.11 20.21 -2.19
CA ARG A 322 -3.23 19.25 -2.19
C ARG A 322 -2.83 17.83 -1.78
N ILE A 323 -1.69 17.35 -2.27
CA ILE A 323 -1.33 15.93 -2.21
C ILE A 323 -0.38 15.63 -1.04
N ALA A 324 0.51 16.54 -0.65
CA ALA A 324 1.48 16.25 0.41
C ALA A 324 0.81 15.92 1.75
N TRP A 325 -0.41 16.45 1.98
CA TRP A 325 -1.22 16.13 3.15
C TRP A 325 -1.95 14.78 3.03
N LEU A 326 -2.32 14.35 1.83
CA LEU A 326 -3.00 13.08 1.58
C LEU A 326 -2.05 11.89 1.70
N LEU A 327 -0.79 12.02 1.24
CA LEU A 327 0.17 10.91 1.30
C LEU A 327 0.66 10.58 2.72
N ARG A 328 0.65 11.54 3.65
CA ARG A 328 1.07 11.32 5.04
C ARG A 328 0.23 10.25 5.78
N PRO A 329 -1.11 10.37 5.86
CA PRO A 329 -1.95 9.36 6.48
C PRO A 329 -1.84 8.01 5.76
N VAL A 330 -1.74 8.03 4.43
CA VAL A 330 -1.61 6.83 3.59
C VAL A 330 -0.32 6.09 3.88
N LEU A 331 0.81 6.81 3.96
CA LEU A 331 2.10 6.22 4.33
C LEU A 331 2.04 5.61 5.73
N ALA A 332 1.49 6.33 6.70
CA ALA A 332 1.34 5.81 8.05
C ALA A 332 0.48 4.55 8.07
N PHE A 333 -0.60 4.53 7.29
CA PHE A 333 -1.50 3.39 7.14
C PHE A 333 -0.80 2.18 6.50
N VAL A 334 -0.07 2.39 5.40
CA VAL A 334 0.73 1.35 4.73
C VAL A 334 1.76 0.76 5.70
N LEU A 335 2.50 1.62 6.43
CA LEU A 335 3.49 1.16 7.41
C LEU A 335 2.86 0.36 8.55
N ALA A 336 1.70 0.80 9.06
CA ALA A 336 0.98 0.06 10.08
C ALA A 336 0.55 -1.33 9.56
N TRP A 337 0.03 -1.40 8.34
CA TRP A 337 -0.44 -2.65 7.73
C TRP A 337 0.66 -3.57 7.22
N LEU A 338 1.88 -3.08 7.03
CA LEU A 338 3.04 -3.95 6.85
C LEU A 338 3.37 -4.71 8.13
N VAL A 339 3.24 -4.07 9.31
CA VAL A 339 3.64 -4.68 10.60
C VAL A 339 2.52 -5.50 11.24
N LEU A 340 1.28 -5.04 11.11
CA LEU A 340 0.11 -5.61 11.80
C LEU A 340 -0.15 -7.11 11.52
N PRO A 341 0.16 -7.67 10.34
CA PRO A 341 0.02 -9.12 10.09
C PRO A 341 0.99 -9.99 10.90
N LEU A 342 2.12 -9.47 11.37
CA LEU A 342 3.15 -10.28 12.03
C LEU A 342 2.68 -11.00 13.30
N PRO A 343 2.02 -10.32 14.27
CA PRO A 343 1.56 -11.00 15.48
C PRO A 343 0.48 -12.04 15.17
N LEU A 344 -0.31 -11.84 14.10
CA LEU A 344 -1.31 -12.84 13.68
C LEU A 344 -0.65 -14.09 13.12
N GLU A 345 0.41 -13.95 12.31
CA GLU A 345 1.17 -15.10 11.83
C GLU A 345 1.91 -15.83 12.97
N LEU A 346 2.43 -15.11 13.98
CA LEU A 346 3.07 -15.71 15.14
C LEU A 346 2.10 -16.55 15.99
N LEU A 347 0.80 -16.23 15.92
CA LEU A 347 -0.28 -16.99 16.56
C LEU A 347 -0.85 -18.09 15.65
N ASP A 348 -0.14 -18.46 14.58
CA ASP A 348 -0.51 -19.48 13.59
C ASP A 348 -1.91 -19.25 12.96
N VAL A 349 -2.32 -17.99 12.82
CA VAL A 349 -3.57 -17.65 12.11
C VAL A 349 -3.42 -18.03 10.63
N PRO A 350 -4.36 -18.80 10.05
CA PRO A 350 -4.26 -19.21 8.66
C PRO A 350 -4.10 -18.03 7.69
N LYS A 351 -3.11 -18.15 6.79
CA LYS A 351 -2.70 -17.11 5.84
C LYS A 351 -3.86 -16.57 5.01
N VAL A 352 -4.74 -17.46 4.55
CA VAL A 352 -5.94 -17.12 3.77
C VAL A 352 -6.80 -16.06 4.48
N ARG A 353 -6.91 -16.12 5.82
CA ARG A 353 -7.68 -15.15 6.61
C ARG A 353 -6.98 -13.80 6.67
N VAL A 354 -5.67 -13.80 6.93
CA VAL A 354 -4.85 -12.58 6.99
C VAL A 354 -4.86 -11.87 5.64
N GLU A 355 -4.76 -12.61 4.54
CA GLU A 355 -4.81 -12.10 3.17
C GLU A 355 -6.21 -11.62 2.77
N ALA A 356 -7.28 -12.31 3.19
CA ALA A 356 -8.65 -11.87 2.96
C ALA A 356 -8.93 -10.52 3.64
N PHE A 357 -8.56 -10.39 4.92
CA PHE A 357 -8.68 -9.12 5.64
C PHE A 357 -7.77 -8.04 5.04
N GLY A 358 -6.50 -8.37 4.75
CA GLY A 358 -5.55 -7.44 4.12
C GLY A 358 -6.05 -6.89 2.79
N ARG A 359 -6.67 -7.72 1.94
CA ARG A 359 -7.30 -7.29 0.68
C ARG A 359 -8.49 -6.36 0.90
N LEU A 360 -9.37 -6.69 1.86
CA LEU A 360 -10.52 -5.84 2.21
C LEU A 360 -10.07 -4.42 2.62
N ILE A 361 -8.93 -4.36 3.31
CA ILE A 361 -8.35 -3.13 3.84
C ILE A 361 -7.56 -2.33 2.80
N ALA A 362 -6.89 -3.01 1.88
CA ALA A 362 -6.20 -2.37 0.75
C ALA A 362 -7.19 -1.80 -0.28
N TYR A 363 -8.40 -2.38 -0.38
CA TYR A 363 -9.35 -2.06 -1.43
C TYR A 363 -9.64 -0.55 -1.59
N PRO A 364 -9.87 0.26 -0.53
CA PRO A 364 -10.06 1.70 -0.69
C PRO A 364 -8.89 2.47 -1.34
N LEU A 365 -7.69 1.91 -1.41
CA LEU A 365 -6.53 2.61 -1.96
C LEU A 365 -6.64 2.86 -3.48
N TRP A 366 -7.42 2.07 -4.22
CA TRP A 366 -7.51 2.22 -5.68
C TRP A 366 -8.12 3.57 -6.07
N PHE A 367 -9.22 3.98 -5.44
CA PHE A 367 -9.88 5.24 -5.81
C PHE A 367 -9.02 6.43 -5.37
N LEU A 368 -8.25 6.28 -4.29
CA LEU A 368 -7.27 7.30 -3.89
C LEU A 368 -6.20 7.46 -4.98
N GLY A 369 -5.65 6.37 -5.50
CA GLY A 369 -4.69 6.41 -6.61
C GLY A 369 -5.26 7.15 -7.82
N VAL A 370 -6.48 6.82 -8.24
CA VAL A 370 -7.18 7.52 -9.33
C VAL A 370 -7.46 8.99 -8.98
N TYR A 371 -7.80 9.30 -7.73
CA TYR A 371 -8.02 10.66 -7.26
C TYR A 371 -6.75 11.52 -7.29
N LEU A 372 -5.58 10.95 -6.98
CA LEU A 372 -4.29 11.64 -7.12
C LEU A 372 -4.04 12.06 -8.57
N VAL A 373 -4.37 11.19 -9.53
CA VAL A 373 -4.30 11.52 -10.96
C VAL A 373 -5.31 12.60 -11.33
N ALA A 374 -6.56 12.51 -10.86
CA ALA A 374 -7.58 13.52 -11.13
C ALA A 374 -7.17 14.93 -10.60
N VAL A 375 -6.57 14.97 -9.41
CA VAL A 375 -5.94 16.20 -8.87
C VAL A 375 -4.82 16.65 -9.81
N ALA A 376 -3.90 15.77 -10.19
CA ALA A 376 -2.77 16.12 -11.05
C ALA A 376 -3.19 16.76 -12.38
N VAL A 377 -4.25 16.24 -13.00
CA VAL A 377 -4.75 16.67 -14.32
C VAL A 377 -5.74 17.85 -14.20
N THR A 378 -6.12 18.27 -12.99
CA THR A 378 -7.10 19.35 -12.76
C THR A 378 -6.82 20.64 -13.55
N PRO A 379 -5.58 21.17 -13.63
CA PRO A 379 -5.32 22.40 -14.39
C PRO A 379 -5.60 22.26 -15.87
N LEU A 380 -5.26 21.11 -16.48
CA LEU A 380 -5.57 20.81 -17.87
C LEU A 380 -7.08 20.71 -18.05
N MET A 381 -7.78 19.98 -17.17
CA MET A 381 -9.23 19.87 -17.20
C MET A 381 -9.93 21.21 -17.01
N ALA A 382 -9.39 22.09 -16.17
CA ALA A 382 -9.94 23.43 -15.94
C ALA A 382 -9.73 24.34 -17.15
N TRP A 383 -8.61 24.18 -17.87
CA TRP A 383 -8.37 24.84 -19.15
C TRP A 383 -9.35 24.33 -20.22
N LEU A 384 -9.50 23.00 -20.36
CA LEU A 384 -10.46 22.36 -21.25
C LEU A 384 -11.89 22.79 -20.94
N HIS A 385 -12.26 22.86 -19.66
CA HIS A 385 -13.57 23.37 -19.23
C HIS A 385 -13.80 24.79 -19.69
N ARG A 386 -12.79 25.66 -19.70
CA ARG A 386 -12.95 27.03 -20.18
C ARG A 386 -13.08 27.13 -21.69
N GLN A 387 -12.34 26.32 -22.44
CA GLN A 387 -12.28 26.41 -23.91
C GLN A 387 -13.38 25.60 -24.59
N LEU A 388 -13.60 24.37 -24.14
CA LEU A 388 -14.50 23.39 -24.71
C LEU A 388 -15.48 22.91 -23.65
N ARG A 389 -16.27 23.85 -23.10
CA ARG A 389 -17.23 23.61 -21.99
C ARG A 389 -18.02 22.32 -22.20
N LEU A 390 -18.78 22.23 -23.29
CA LEU A 390 -19.62 21.07 -23.61
C LEU A 390 -18.85 19.98 -24.38
N GLY A 391 -17.80 20.33 -25.13
CA GLY A 391 -16.99 19.37 -25.88
C GLY A 391 -16.25 18.39 -24.97
N THR A 392 -15.73 18.87 -23.85
CA THR A 392 -14.94 18.04 -22.91
C THR A 392 -15.75 16.88 -22.30
N PRO A 393 -16.91 17.08 -21.65
CA PRO A 393 -17.70 15.96 -21.13
C PRO A 393 -18.20 15.04 -22.26
N LEU A 394 -18.55 15.58 -23.44
CA LEU A 394 -18.95 14.77 -24.59
C LEU A 394 -17.83 13.84 -25.06
N MET A 395 -16.62 14.37 -25.25
CA MET A 395 -15.45 13.59 -25.65
C MET A 395 -15.11 12.50 -24.63
N LEU A 396 -15.23 12.80 -23.33
CA LEU A 396 -15.02 11.81 -22.27
C LEU A 396 -16.08 10.71 -22.31
N THR A 397 -17.35 11.06 -22.50
CA THR A 397 -18.43 10.08 -22.66
C THR A 397 -18.22 9.19 -23.87
N VAL A 398 -17.89 9.78 -25.04
CA VAL A 398 -17.59 9.01 -26.25
C VAL A 398 -16.40 8.08 -26.01
N ALA A 399 -15.31 8.58 -25.43
CA ALA A 399 -14.14 7.74 -25.12
C ALA A 399 -14.48 6.58 -24.17
N MET A 400 -15.31 6.81 -23.14
CA MET A 400 -15.74 5.73 -22.22
C MET A 400 -16.55 4.65 -22.92
N VAL A 401 -17.50 5.05 -23.77
CA VAL A 401 -18.33 4.13 -24.57
C VAL A 401 -17.45 3.36 -25.56
N THR A 402 -16.50 4.03 -26.21
CA THR A 402 -15.54 3.37 -27.12
C THR A 402 -14.68 2.36 -26.40
N VAL A 403 -14.12 2.70 -25.22
CA VAL A 403 -13.31 1.76 -24.43
C VAL A 403 -14.14 0.56 -23.98
N ASP A 404 -15.38 0.76 -23.54
CA ASP A 404 -16.25 -0.34 -23.14
C ASP A 404 -16.63 -1.23 -24.35
N GLY A 405 -16.92 -0.62 -25.50
CA GLY A 405 -17.19 -1.34 -26.75
C GLY A 405 -15.99 -2.17 -27.23
N VAL A 406 -14.79 -1.58 -27.27
CA VAL A 406 -13.54 -2.28 -27.63
C VAL A 406 -13.25 -3.41 -26.64
N ARG A 407 -13.44 -3.18 -25.34
CA ARG A 407 -13.29 -4.21 -24.31
C ARG A 407 -14.18 -5.42 -24.61
N VAL A 408 -15.45 -5.19 -24.95
CA VAL A 408 -16.41 -6.25 -25.23
C VAL A 408 -16.08 -6.96 -26.55
N VAL A 409 -15.76 -6.22 -27.61
CA VAL A 409 -15.49 -6.79 -28.95
C VAL A 409 -14.19 -7.59 -29.01
N PHE A 410 -13.14 -7.17 -28.29
CA PHE A 410 -11.81 -7.77 -28.35
C PHE A 410 -11.41 -8.55 -27.09
N ASP A 411 -12.34 -8.78 -26.14
CA ASP A 411 -12.07 -9.33 -24.79
C ASP A 411 -10.87 -8.67 -24.07
N TRP A 412 -10.69 -7.36 -24.30
CA TRP A 412 -9.55 -6.60 -23.78
C TRP A 412 -9.79 -6.16 -22.32
N ARG A 413 -9.79 -7.13 -21.41
CA ARG A 413 -10.15 -6.93 -19.99
C ARG A 413 -9.29 -5.89 -19.28
N THR A 414 -7.99 -5.87 -19.53
CA THR A 414 -7.05 -4.93 -18.88
C THR A 414 -7.24 -3.50 -19.36
N GLY A 415 -7.54 -3.28 -20.65
CA GLY A 415 -7.81 -1.95 -21.20
C GLY A 415 -9.06 -1.30 -20.62
N GLY A 416 -10.04 -2.10 -20.18
CA GLY A 416 -11.27 -1.61 -19.56
C GLY A 416 -11.02 -0.74 -18.31
N TYR A 417 -9.92 -0.93 -17.59
CA TYR A 417 -9.58 -0.10 -16.42
C TYR A 417 -9.29 1.37 -16.77
N LEU A 418 -9.05 1.69 -18.06
CA LEU A 418 -8.97 3.08 -18.53
C LEU A 418 -10.25 3.87 -18.22
N ASN A 419 -11.41 3.20 -18.18
CA ASN A 419 -12.68 3.82 -17.79
C ASN A 419 -12.73 4.28 -16.33
N LEU A 420 -11.86 3.79 -15.43
CA LEU A 420 -11.73 4.35 -14.08
C LEU A 420 -11.27 5.81 -14.16
N LEU A 421 -10.26 6.08 -14.98
CA LEU A 421 -9.70 7.42 -15.15
C LEU A 421 -10.66 8.30 -15.95
N LEU A 422 -11.18 7.82 -17.09
CA LEU A 422 -12.10 8.60 -17.92
C LEU A 422 -13.38 8.97 -17.15
N GLY A 423 -13.95 8.01 -16.41
CA GLY A 423 -15.11 8.25 -15.54
C GLY A 423 -14.80 9.26 -14.44
N ALA A 424 -13.66 9.12 -13.75
CA ALA A 424 -13.22 10.08 -12.74
C ALA A 424 -13.08 11.51 -13.31
N LEU A 425 -12.49 11.65 -14.49
CA LEU A 425 -12.33 12.94 -15.18
C LEU A 425 -13.68 13.52 -15.66
N PHE A 426 -14.59 12.68 -16.13
CA PHE A 426 -15.95 13.08 -16.50
C PHE A 426 -16.73 13.61 -15.28
N LEU A 427 -16.72 12.87 -14.17
CA LEU A 427 -17.36 13.27 -12.93
C LEU A 427 -16.73 14.54 -12.35
N GLN A 428 -15.41 14.68 -12.46
CA GLN A 428 -14.70 15.90 -12.13
C GLN A 428 -15.20 17.10 -12.95
N GLN A 429 -15.43 16.94 -14.26
CA GLN A 429 -16.01 18.00 -15.11
C GLN A 429 -17.42 18.37 -14.68
N LEU A 430 -18.27 17.42 -14.31
CA LEU A 430 -19.59 17.72 -13.73
C LEU A 430 -19.46 18.55 -12.43
N GLY A 431 -18.45 18.27 -11.61
CA GLY A 431 -18.10 19.08 -10.45
C GLY A 431 -17.70 20.53 -10.81
N PHE A 432 -17.09 20.74 -11.98
CA PHE A 432 -16.74 22.08 -12.47
C PHE A 432 -17.98 22.85 -12.93
N PHE A 433 -18.92 22.20 -13.62
CA PHE A 433 -20.23 22.77 -13.93
C PHE A 433 -21.07 23.07 -12.70
N TYR A 434 -20.86 22.35 -11.60
CA TYR A 434 -21.47 22.70 -10.32
C TYR A 434 -20.80 23.94 -9.70
N ALA A 435 -19.47 24.02 -9.75
CA ALA A 435 -18.70 25.16 -9.25
C ALA A 435 -19.05 26.48 -9.96
N ASP A 436 -19.11 26.48 -11.29
CA ASP A 436 -19.47 27.66 -12.08
C ASP A 436 -20.96 28.01 -12.02
N GLY A 437 -21.78 27.15 -11.39
CA GLY A 437 -23.20 27.34 -11.18
C GLY A 437 -24.08 26.95 -12.37
N THR A 438 -23.53 26.45 -13.47
CA THR A 438 -24.31 25.96 -14.60
C THR A 438 -25.26 24.83 -14.18
N LEU A 439 -24.76 23.84 -13.44
CA LEU A 439 -25.59 22.74 -12.94
C LEU A 439 -26.64 23.22 -11.92
N ARG A 440 -26.33 24.29 -11.17
CA ARG A 440 -27.26 24.91 -10.21
C ARG A 440 -28.42 25.66 -10.87
N ARG A 441 -28.28 26.04 -12.15
CA ARG A 441 -29.34 26.70 -12.94
C ARG A 441 -30.32 25.70 -13.56
N VAL A 442 -29.98 24.42 -13.61
CA VAL A 442 -30.88 23.39 -14.14
C VAL A 442 -32.08 23.22 -13.21
N SER A 443 -33.29 23.15 -13.77
CA SER A 443 -34.50 23.03 -12.96
C SER A 443 -34.53 21.71 -12.17
N ARG A 444 -35.04 21.76 -10.94
CA ARG A 444 -35.18 20.55 -10.10
C ARG A 444 -36.07 19.49 -10.71
N LYS A 445 -37.06 19.90 -11.51
CA LYS A 445 -37.95 18.98 -12.24
C LYS A 445 -37.16 18.17 -13.26
N VAL A 446 -36.31 18.83 -14.06
CA VAL A 446 -35.44 18.15 -15.04
C VAL A 446 -34.47 17.21 -14.34
N LEU A 447 -33.81 17.66 -13.26
CA LEU A 447 -32.91 16.79 -12.48
C LEU A 447 -33.66 15.61 -11.86
N GLY A 448 -34.89 15.81 -11.38
CA GLY A 448 -35.72 14.74 -10.85
C GLY A 448 -36.10 13.69 -11.90
N VAL A 449 -36.46 14.14 -13.11
CA VAL A 449 -36.74 13.25 -14.25
C VAL A 449 -35.48 12.49 -14.68
N LEU A 450 -34.33 13.15 -14.78
CA LEU A 450 -33.07 12.48 -15.10
C LEU A 450 -32.68 11.45 -14.02
N ALA A 451 -32.90 11.78 -12.75
CA ALA A 451 -32.66 10.84 -11.65
C ALA A 451 -33.61 9.62 -11.72
N SER A 452 -34.90 9.82 -12.05
CA SER A 452 -35.85 8.71 -12.16
C SER A 452 -35.60 7.81 -13.38
N LEU A 453 -35.05 8.35 -14.47
CA LEU A 453 -34.65 7.58 -15.67
C LEU A 453 -33.44 6.65 -15.43
N THR A 454 -32.69 6.85 -14.36
CA THR A 454 -31.50 6.03 -14.04
C THR A 454 -31.82 4.55 -13.94
N VAL A 455 -32.86 4.19 -13.17
CA VAL A 455 -33.22 2.78 -12.93
C VAL A 455 -33.68 2.09 -14.22
N PRO A 456 -34.63 2.64 -15.01
CA PRO A 456 -35.01 2.07 -16.30
C PRO A 456 -33.82 1.94 -17.28
N ALA A 457 -32.92 2.93 -17.33
CA ALA A 457 -31.76 2.88 -18.21
C ALA A 457 -30.78 1.78 -17.81
N LEU A 458 -30.50 1.62 -16.52
CA LEU A 458 -29.66 0.54 -16.01
C LEU A 458 -30.29 -0.83 -16.26
N LEU A 459 -31.60 -0.98 -16.00
CA LEU A 459 -32.32 -2.22 -16.29
C LEU A 459 -32.23 -2.55 -17.78
N GLY A 460 -32.45 -1.58 -18.67
CA GLY A 460 -32.31 -1.79 -20.11
C GLY A 460 -30.90 -2.22 -20.53
N LEU A 461 -29.86 -1.61 -19.98
CA LEU A 461 -28.47 -2.03 -20.23
C LEU A 461 -28.21 -3.45 -19.73
N ILE A 462 -28.73 -3.81 -18.57
CA ILE A 462 -28.56 -5.16 -18.01
C ILE A 462 -29.32 -6.20 -18.85
N THR A 463 -30.58 -5.95 -19.17
CA THR A 463 -31.44 -6.92 -19.87
C THR A 463 -31.09 -7.08 -21.34
N TYR A 464 -30.77 -5.99 -22.04
CA TYR A 464 -30.53 -6.00 -23.48
C TYR A 464 -29.04 -5.93 -23.85
N GLY A 465 -28.21 -5.32 -22.99
CA GLY A 465 -26.77 -5.16 -23.22
C GLY A 465 -25.90 -6.24 -22.57
N GLY A 466 -26.47 -7.16 -21.78
CA GLY A 466 -25.73 -8.24 -21.12
C GLY A 466 -24.77 -7.76 -20.04
N TYR A 467 -24.95 -6.53 -19.52
CA TYR A 467 -24.10 -5.99 -18.46
C TYR A 467 -24.38 -6.67 -17.11
N PRO A 468 -23.38 -6.81 -16.22
CA PRO A 468 -23.59 -7.34 -14.88
C PRO A 468 -24.66 -6.55 -14.11
N ARG A 469 -25.38 -7.21 -13.21
CA ARG A 469 -26.36 -6.54 -12.33
C ARG A 469 -25.72 -5.72 -11.21
N THR A 470 -24.47 -6.03 -10.84
CA THR A 470 -23.75 -5.46 -9.70
C THR A 470 -22.90 -4.25 -10.09
N MET A 471 -22.92 -3.19 -9.29
CA MET A 471 -22.11 -1.99 -9.49
C MET A 471 -20.83 -1.99 -8.65
N MET A 472 -20.72 -2.93 -7.71
CA MET A 472 -19.54 -3.20 -6.89
C MET A 472 -19.20 -4.68 -6.99
N ALA A 473 -17.94 -5.03 -6.74
CA ALA A 473 -17.53 -6.43 -6.68
C ALA A 473 -18.26 -7.14 -5.52
N MET A 474 -19.01 -8.18 -5.83
CA MET A 474 -19.61 -9.07 -4.83
C MET A 474 -18.83 -10.40 -4.80
N PRO A 475 -18.50 -10.94 -3.63
CA PRO A 475 -17.89 -12.25 -3.57
C PRO A 475 -18.83 -13.33 -4.13
N GLY A 476 -18.28 -14.26 -4.91
CA GLY A 476 -19.03 -15.34 -5.57
C GLY A 476 -19.64 -14.98 -6.94
N GLU A 477 -19.59 -13.71 -7.36
CA GLU A 477 -20.02 -13.28 -8.70
C GLU A 477 -18.82 -13.19 -9.66
N VAL A 478 -19.02 -13.59 -10.92
CA VAL A 478 -17.94 -13.66 -11.94
C VAL A 478 -17.42 -12.27 -12.34
N GLY A 479 -18.20 -11.21 -12.14
CA GLY A 479 -17.80 -9.84 -12.46
C GLY A 479 -18.73 -8.77 -11.90
N SER A 480 -18.33 -7.51 -12.06
CA SER A 480 -19.15 -6.33 -11.72
C SER A 480 -18.89 -5.19 -12.69
N ASN A 481 -19.80 -4.22 -12.75
CA ASN A 481 -19.62 -3.01 -13.56
C ASN A 481 -18.47 -2.10 -13.09
N LEU A 482 -17.72 -2.45 -12.02
CA LEU A 482 -16.53 -1.72 -11.57
C LEU A 482 -15.22 -2.40 -11.99
N SER A 483 -15.27 -3.68 -12.37
CA SER A 483 -14.07 -4.47 -12.63
C SER A 483 -14.20 -5.29 -13.92
N PRO A 484 -13.88 -4.69 -15.08
CA PRO A 484 -13.53 -3.26 -15.30
C PRO A 484 -14.77 -2.34 -15.42
N PRO A 485 -14.60 -1.00 -15.29
CA PRO A 485 -15.73 -0.07 -15.36
C PRO A 485 -16.45 -0.02 -16.69
N THR A 486 -17.78 -0.09 -16.65
CA THR A 486 -18.66 -0.07 -17.83
C THR A 486 -19.46 1.22 -17.93
N VAL A 487 -20.17 1.39 -19.04
CA VAL A 487 -21.12 2.50 -19.26
C VAL A 487 -22.23 2.52 -18.20
N CYS A 488 -22.55 1.39 -17.53
CA CYS A 488 -23.49 1.36 -16.41
C CYS A 488 -23.08 2.30 -15.26
N LEU A 489 -21.78 2.43 -14.96
CA LEU A 489 -21.32 3.35 -13.91
C LEU A 489 -21.46 4.83 -14.32
N LEU A 490 -21.41 5.12 -15.62
CA LEU A 490 -21.70 6.46 -16.13
C LEU A 490 -23.17 6.82 -15.88
N VAL A 491 -24.10 5.93 -16.24
CA VAL A 491 -25.54 6.11 -16.02
C VAL A 491 -25.85 6.23 -14.54
N LEU A 492 -25.30 5.34 -13.71
CA LEU A 492 -25.45 5.39 -12.26
C LEU A 492 -24.95 6.72 -11.69
N GLY A 493 -23.76 7.17 -12.10
CA GLY A 493 -23.16 8.41 -11.63
C GLY A 493 -23.97 9.65 -12.00
N LEU A 494 -24.49 9.71 -13.23
CA LEU A 494 -25.37 10.80 -13.66
C LEU A 494 -26.65 10.85 -12.83
N GLY A 495 -27.27 9.71 -12.59
CA GLY A 495 -28.46 9.57 -11.75
C GLY A 495 -28.21 10.03 -10.31
N GLN A 496 -27.12 9.55 -9.71
CA GLN A 496 -26.71 9.93 -8.36
C GLN A 496 -26.42 11.43 -8.26
N ILE A 497 -25.73 12.03 -9.23
CA ILE A 497 -25.44 13.48 -9.24
C ILE A 497 -26.73 14.30 -9.35
N CYS A 498 -27.67 13.88 -10.20
CA CYS A 498 -28.98 14.53 -10.30
C CYS A 498 -29.73 14.45 -8.97
N LEU A 499 -29.76 13.27 -8.34
CA LEU A 499 -30.42 13.04 -7.06
C LEU A 499 -29.83 13.90 -5.94
N VAL A 500 -28.50 13.89 -5.76
CA VAL A 500 -27.87 14.69 -4.69
C VAL A 500 -28.09 16.18 -4.94
N THR A 501 -28.04 16.64 -6.20
CA THR A 501 -28.27 18.05 -6.54
C THR A 501 -29.71 18.49 -6.21
N VAL A 502 -30.71 17.62 -6.44
CA VAL A 502 -32.10 17.87 -6.01
C VAL A 502 -32.22 17.96 -4.48
N LEU A 503 -31.48 17.11 -3.75
CA LEU A 503 -31.47 17.06 -2.29
C LEU A 503 -30.60 18.14 -1.62
N ARG A 504 -29.86 18.94 -2.41
CA ARG A 504 -28.86 19.90 -1.93
C ARG A 504 -29.38 20.83 -0.85
N ASP A 505 -30.53 21.47 -1.07
CA ASP A 505 -31.02 22.49 -0.14
C ASP A 505 -31.42 21.91 1.20
N ARG A 506 -32.08 20.74 1.19
CA ARG A 506 -32.41 20.00 2.42
C ARG A 506 -31.16 19.61 3.19
N ALA A 507 -30.16 19.07 2.48
CA ALA A 507 -28.88 18.71 3.08
C ALA A 507 -28.14 19.95 3.61
N THR A 508 -28.21 21.09 2.91
CA THR A 508 -27.55 22.33 3.34
C THR A 508 -28.17 22.88 4.62
N VAL A 509 -29.51 22.86 4.74
CA VAL A 509 -30.22 23.23 5.97
C VAL A 509 -29.85 22.29 7.11
N TRP A 510 -29.83 20.98 6.87
CA TRP A 510 -29.42 20.00 7.87
C TRP A 510 -27.96 20.20 8.34
N LEU A 511 -27.05 20.51 7.41
CA LEU A 511 -25.64 20.81 7.70
C LEU A 511 -25.39 22.19 8.32
N ALA A 512 -26.42 23.05 8.42
CA ALA A 512 -26.34 24.28 9.18
C ALA A 512 -26.25 24.01 10.69
N GLY A 513 -26.82 22.88 11.14
CA GLY A 513 -26.78 22.44 12.53
C GLY A 513 -25.37 22.16 13.05
N ARG A 514 -25.08 22.64 14.28
CA ARG A 514 -23.75 22.56 14.90
C ARG A 514 -23.30 21.12 15.12
N HIS A 515 -24.20 20.24 15.55
CA HIS A 515 -23.85 18.85 15.83
C HIS A 515 -23.48 18.08 14.56
N GLN A 516 -24.30 18.19 13.52
CA GLN A 516 -24.11 17.53 12.22
C GLN A 516 -22.78 17.98 11.60
N TRP A 517 -22.53 19.29 11.58
CA TRP A 517 -21.28 19.81 11.04
C TRP A 517 -20.05 19.40 11.87
N ASN A 518 -20.16 19.29 13.19
CA ASN A 518 -19.08 18.80 14.03
C ASN A 518 -18.68 17.35 13.68
N VAL A 519 -19.65 16.48 13.39
CA VAL A 519 -19.38 15.10 12.94
C VAL A 519 -18.65 15.09 11.61
N VAL A 520 -19.12 15.87 10.63
CA VAL A 520 -18.48 16.01 9.31
C VAL A 520 -17.06 16.57 9.44
N MET A 521 -16.88 17.57 10.31
CA MET A 521 -15.57 18.17 10.58
C MET A 521 -14.62 17.20 11.26
N PHE A 522 -15.10 16.40 12.22
CA PHE A 522 -14.31 15.35 12.85
C PHE A 522 -13.83 14.33 11.82
N ALA A 523 -14.73 13.82 10.97
CA ALA A 523 -14.37 12.88 9.91
C ALA A 523 -13.41 13.50 8.87
N ARG A 524 -13.52 14.81 8.62
CA ARG A 524 -12.60 15.53 7.73
C ARG A 524 -11.19 15.66 8.32
N THR A 525 -11.09 15.98 9.61
CA THR A 525 -9.79 16.27 10.25
C THR A 525 -9.07 15.01 10.72
N ALA A 526 -9.79 13.91 10.92
CA ALA A 526 -9.25 12.63 11.36
C ALA A 526 -9.70 11.45 10.48
N PRO A 527 -9.44 11.48 9.15
CA PRO A 527 -9.93 10.48 8.22
C PRO A 527 -9.39 9.06 8.50
N MET A 528 -8.11 8.92 8.87
CA MET A 528 -7.57 7.60 9.19
C MET A 528 -8.07 7.09 10.54
N THR A 529 -8.27 7.97 11.51
CA THR A 529 -8.86 7.59 12.81
C THR A 529 -10.26 7.03 12.62
N VAL A 530 -11.09 7.69 11.80
CA VAL A 530 -12.43 7.18 11.46
C VAL A 530 -12.34 5.83 10.74
N TYR A 531 -11.44 5.70 9.77
CA TYR A 531 -11.27 4.45 9.04
C TYR A 531 -10.76 3.29 9.91
N LEU A 532 -9.79 3.54 10.79
CA LEU A 532 -9.29 2.55 11.74
C LEU A 532 -10.36 2.17 12.76
N GLY A 533 -11.14 3.13 13.28
CA GLY A 533 -12.25 2.85 14.20
C GLY A 533 -13.31 1.98 13.56
N TYR A 534 -13.63 2.28 12.30
CA TYR A 534 -14.45 1.42 11.47
C TYR A 534 -13.89 0.00 11.35
N LEU A 535 -12.60 -0.17 11.02
CA LEU A 535 -11.97 -1.50 10.92
C LEU A 535 -11.99 -2.25 12.25
N THR A 536 -11.77 -1.56 13.37
CA THR A 536 -11.86 -2.15 14.72
C THR A 536 -13.27 -2.66 15.00
N ILE A 537 -14.29 -1.86 14.70
CA ILE A 537 -15.70 -2.25 14.87
C ILE A 537 -16.03 -3.42 13.96
N LEU A 538 -15.61 -3.37 12.69
CA LEU A 538 -15.85 -4.45 11.74
C LEU A 538 -15.22 -5.76 12.21
N ALA A 539 -13.96 -5.74 12.63
CA ALA A 539 -13.27 -6.92 13.17
C ALA A 539 -13.97 -7.46 14.43
N ALA A 540 -14.43 -6.58 15.32
CA ALA A 540 -15.18 -6.96 16.51
C ALA A 540 -16.53 -7.62 16.15
N VAL A 541 -17.28 -7.03 15.22
CA VAL A 541 -18.58 -7.57 14.77
C VAL A 541 -18.39 -8.93 14.10
N VAL A 542 -17.44 -9.04 13.16
CA VAL A 542 -17.11 -10.32 12.50
C VAL A 542 -16.68 -11.37 13.53
N GLY A 543 -15.94 -10.97 14.57
CA GLY A 543 -15.51 -11.84 15.66
C GLY A 543 -16.64 -12.30 16.56
N VAL A 544 -17.53 -11.38 16.97
CA VAL A 544 -18.72 -11.70 17.77
C VAL A 544 -19.66 -12.60 17.00
N LEU A 545 -19.83 -12.41 15.70
CA LEU A 545 -20.70 -13.23 14.86
C LEU A 545 -20.04 -14.54 14.37
N GLY A 546 -18.74 -14.75 14.62
CA GLY A 546 -18.02 -15.97 14.21
C GLY A 546 -17.92 -16.20 12.70
N LEU A 547 -18.16 -15.18 11.87
CA LEU A 547 -18.39 -15.32 10.42
C LEU A 547 -17.19 -15.87 9.62
N LEU A 548 -15.99 -15.84 10.18
CA LEU A 548 -14.77 -16.35 9.53
C LEU A 548 -14.31 -17.71 10.05
N ASP A 549 -15.02 -18.27 11.03
CA ASP A 549 -14.67 -19.52 11.69
C ASP A 549 -15.70 -20.63 11.43
N ALA A 550 -16.69 -20.42 10.53
CA ALA A 550 -17.71 -21.41 10.19
C ALA A 550 -17.26 -22.35 9.04
N PRO A 551 -16.99 -23.65 9.30
CA PRO A 551 -16.90 -24.67 8.27
C PRO A 551 -18.29 -25.27 8.11
N ASP A 552 -18.99 -24.86 7.05
CA ASP A 552 -20.37 -25.24 6.73
C ASP A 552 -21.43 -24.85 7.78
N ALA A 553 -22.51 -24.23 7.32
CA ALA A 553 -23.54 -23.58 8.12
C ALA A 553 -24.42 -24.52 9.00
N ALA A 554 -23.98 -25.76 9.28
CA ALA A 554 -24.85 -26.82 9.81
C ALA A 554 -24.82 -27.01 11.33
N ALA A 555 -23.88 -26.45 12.10
CA ALA A 555 -23.95 -26.56 13.57
C ALA A 555 -23.21 -25.43 14.28
N PHE A 556 -23.91 -24.32 14.54
CA PHE A 556 -23.44 -23.30 15.48
C PHE A 556 -23.76 -23.73 16.92
N THR A 557 -22.74 -24.00 17.75
CA THR A 557 -22.91 -24.20 19.20
C THR A 557 -22.23 -23.08 20.00
N VAL A 558 -22.79 -22.73 21.15
CA VAL A 558 -22.24 -21.70 22.07
C VAL A 558 -20.86 -22.13 22.62
N ALA A 559 -20.59 -23.43 22.69
CA ALA A 559 -19.30 -23.98 23.11
C ALA A 559 -18.19 -23.75 22.06
N ASP A 560 -18.50 -23.90 20.77
CA ASP A 560 -17.57 -23.56 19.68
C ASP A 560 -17.28 -22.06 19.63
N TRP A 561 -18.29 -21.23 19.90
CA TRP A 561 -18.15 -19.77 19.99
C TRP A 561 -17.26 -19.33 21.17
N LEU A 562 -17.31 -19.99 22.33
CA LEU A 562 -16.40 -19.71 23.44
C LEU A 562 -14.96 -20.17 23.15
N ALA A 563 -14.78 -21.17 22.28
CA ALA A 563 -13.49 -21.75 21.97
C ALA A 563 -12.70 -21.02 20.86
N ARG A 564 -13.35 -20.27 19.96
CA ARG A 564 -12.76 -19.86 18.66
C ARG A 564 -12.58 -18.37 18.26
N PRO A 565 -12.91 -17.30 19.04
CA PRO A 565 -12.80 -15.91 18.56
C PRO A 565 -11.41 -15.26 18.79
N ARG A 566 -10.38 -16.05 19.11
CA ARG A 566 -9.10 -15.53 19.63
C ARG A 566 -8.41 -14.56 18.68
N TRP A 567 -8.37 -14.86 17.39
CA TRP A 567 -7.57 -14.07 16.44
C TRP A 567 -8.22 -12.73 16.07
N LEU A 568 -9.56 -12.65 16.02
CA LEU A 568 -10.28 -11.38 15.81
C LEU A 568 -10.25 -10.51 17.07
N ALA A 569 -10.33 -11.12 18.25
CA ALA A 569 -10.08 -10.42 19.50
C ALA A 569 -8.64 -9.85 19.54
N VAL A 570 -7.64 -10.63 19.12
CA VAL A 570 -6.26 -10.16 18.97
C VAL A 570 -6.19 -9.02 17.95
N LEU A 571 -6.84 -9.13 16.78
CA LEU A 571 -6.86 -8.05 15.79
C LEU A 571 -7.46 -6.75 16.37
N VAL A 572 -8.56 -6.84 17.12
CA VAL A 572 -9.15 -5.68 17.82
C VAL A 572 -8.17 -5.10 18.83
N LEU A 573 -7.52 -5.93 19.65
CA LEU A 573 -6.51 -5.51 20.62
C LEU A 573 -5.29 -4.85 19.96
N LEU A 574 -4.94 -5.26 18.74
CA LEU A 574 -3.87 -4.63 17.95
C LEU A 574 -4.33 -3.32 17.29
N LEU A 575 -5.58 -3.23 16.82
CA LEU A 575 -6.12 -2.04 16.17
C LEU A 575 -6.39 -0.88 17.15
N LEU A 576 -6.77 -1.16 18.39
CA LEU A 576 -7.01 -0.15 19.42
C LEU A 576 -5.82 0.79 19.68
N PRO A 577 -4.58 0.31 19.96
CA PRO A 577 -3.44 1.19 20.13
C PRO A 577 -3.09 1.96 18.84
N VAL A 578 -3.22 1.32 17.67
CA VAL A 578 -2.99 1.99 16.37
C VAL A 578 -3.98 3.15 16.19
N LEU A 579 -5.27 2.92 16.47
CA LEU A 579 -6.31 3.94 16.46
C LEU A 579 -5.95 5.12 17.39
N LEU A 580 -5.54 4.85 18.62
CA LEU A 580 -5.18 5.90 19.59
C LEU A 580 -3.96 6.72 19.12
N VAL A 581 -2.96 6.05 18.54
CA VAL A 581 -1.78 6.70 17.95
C VAL A 581 -2.19 7.61 16.80
N PHE A 582 -3.05 7.15 15.90
CA PHE A 582 -3.55 7.93 14.77
C PHE A 582 -4.44 9.09 15.19
N HIS A 583 -5.33 8.89 16.15
CA HIS A 583 -6.15 9.95 16.71
C HIS A 583 -5.28 11.08 17.28
N ARG A 584 -4.22 10.71 18.01
CA ARG A 584 -3.24 11.67 18.51
C ARG A 584 -2.47 12.33 17.36
N PHE A 585 -2.06 11.57 16.34
CA PHE A 585 -1.33 12.08 15.18
C PHE A 585 -2.14 13.10 14.37
N GLU A 586 -3.40 12.78 14.05
CA GLU A 586 -4.28 13.63 13.24
C GLU A 586 -4.76 14.86 14.00
N ARG A 587 -5.01 14.76 15.32
CA ARG A 587 -5.31 15.92 16.19
C ARG A 587 -4.21 16.98 16.21
N HIS A 588 -2.96 16.58 16.05
CA HIS A 588 -1.83 17.53 16.00
C HIS A 588 -1.52 17.96 14.56
N ALA A 589 -2.00 17.24 13.55
CA ALA A 589 -1.78 17.57 12.14
C ALA A 589 -2.67 18.70 11.63
N SER A 590 -3.78 18.99 12.30
CA SER A 590 -4.61 20.17 12.06
C SER A 590 -3.94 21.50 12.48
N LEU A 591 -2.79 21.45 13.18
CA LEU A 591 -2.10 22.62 13.74
C LEU A 591 -0.81 23.03 12.99
N PHE A 592 -0.49 22.43 11.83
CA PHE A 592 0.76 22.82 11.17
C PHE A 592 0.71 24.27 10.65
N PRO A 593 1.81 25.01 10.79
CA PRO A 593 1.89 26.41 10.39
C PRO A 593 1.59 26.58 8.91
N VAL A 594 0.84 27.64 8.61
CA VAL A 594 0.70 28.22 7.28
C VAL A 594 2.12 28.57 6.83
N PHE A 595 2.70 27.75 5.95
CA PHE A 595 4.00 28.07 5.38
C PHE A 595 3.82 29.25 4.44
N HIS A 596 4.53 30.35 4.73
CA HIS A 596 4.61 31.49 3.84
C HIS A 596 5.39 31.08 2.60
N TRP A 597 4.69 31.02 1.47
CA TRP A 597 5.33 30.88 0.16
C TRP A 597 5.88 32.25 -0.20
N THR A 598 7.14 32.51 0.13
CA THR A 598 7.77 33.81 -0.11
C THR A 598 8.37 33.93 -1.51
N SER A 599 8.50 32.83 -2.27
CA SER A 599 9.20 32.79 -3.55
C SER A 599 8.30 32.42 -4.74
N ALA A 600 8.63 33.01 -5.89
CA ALA A 600 8.03 32.65 -7.18
C ALA A 600 8.29 31.17 -7.51
N GLU A 601 7.32 30.53 -8.16
CA GLU A 601 7.41 29.10 -8.47
C GLU A 601 8.55 28.81 -9.45
N SER A 602 9.43 27.88 -9.10
CA SER A 602 10.58 27.49 -9.93
C SER A 602 10.30 26.27 -10.82
N HIS A 603 11.13 26.06 -11.85
CA HIS A 603 11.08 24.82 -12.63
C HIS A 603 11.35 23.57 -11.77
N ARG A 604 12.21 23.70 -10.75
CA ARG A 604 12.54 22.59 -9.84
C ARG A 604 11.39 22.23 -8.92
N SER A 605 10.66 23.22 -8.39
CA SER A 605 9.48 22.94 -7.56
C SER A 605 8.38 22.26 -8.37
N ARG A 606 8.16 22.68 -9.62
CA ARG A 606 7.23 22.01 -10.55
C ARG A 606 7.66 20.58 -10.85
N LEU A 607 8.93 20.36 -11.18
CA LEU A 607 9.46 19.03 -11.47
C LEU A 607 9.34 18.12 -10.25
N ALA A 608 9.77 18.58 -9.07
CA ALA A 608 9.71 17.81 -7.82
C ALA A 608 8.26 17.47 -7.45
N ALA A 609 7.33 18.43 -7.55
CA ALA A 609 5.93 18.16 -7.27
C ALA A 609 5.33 17.17 -8.28
N THR A 610 5.64 17.29 -9.57
CA THR A 610 5.11 16.39 -10.62
C THR A 610 5.61 14.96 -10.44
N LEU A 611 6.93 14.79 -10.30
CA LEU A 611 7.53 13.49 -10.01
C LEU A 611 7.02 12.93 -8.68
N GLY A 612 6.87 13.79 -7.68
CA GLY A 612 6.35 13.42 -6.36
C GLY A 612 4.93 12.86 -6.41
N VAL A 613 4.05 13.46 -7.22
CA VAL A 613 2.70 12.93 -7.44
C VAL A 613 2.73 11.64 -8.25
N ALA A 614 3.56 11.57 -9.30
CA ALA A 614 3.67 10.38 -10.14
C ALA A 614 4.11 9.15 -9.31
N PHE A 615 5.22 9.26 -8.57
CA PHE A 615 5.70 8.18 -7.71
C PHE A 615 4.77 7.89 -6.53
N GLY A 616 4.12 8.92 -5.97
CA GLY A 616 3.11 8.74 -4.92
C GLY A 616 1.91 7.93 -5.43
N ALA A 617 1.39 8.25 -6.62
CA ALA A 617 0.31 7.52 -7.26
C ALA A 617 0.73 6.09 -7.64
N PHE A 618 1.94 5.91 -8.19
CA PHE A 618 2.49 4.59 -8.48
C PHE A 618 2.61 3.72 -7.23
N GLY A 619 3.14 4.24 -6.13
CA GLY A 619 3.23 3.48 -4.89
C GLY A 619 1.86 3.07 -4.34
N VAL A 620 0.88 3.99 -4.33
CA VAL A 620 -0.49 3.68 -3.88
C VAL A 620 -1.16 2.62 -4.77
N LEU A 621 -1.13 2.80 -6.09
CA LEU A 621 -1.72 1.84 -7.03
C LEU A 621 -0.96 0.52 -7.08
N GLY A 622 0.34 0.55 -6.81
CA GLY A 622 1.17 -0.63 -6.66
C GLY A 622 0.69 -1.50 -5.51
N PHE A 623 0.45 -0.92 -4.32
CA PHE A 623 -0.12 -1.66 -3.18
C PHE A 623 -1.52 -2.22 -3.45
N VAL A 624 -2.30 -1.58 -4.33
CA VAL A 624 -3.59 -2.12 -4.78
C VAL A 624 -3.38 -3.38 -5.60
N ALA A 625 -2.37 -3.40 -6.49
CA ALA A 625 -2.06 -4.54 -7.33
C ALA A 625 -1.39 -5.69 -6.56
N THR A 626 -0.41 -5.38 -5.70
CA THR A 626 0.41 -6.38 -4.98
C THR A 626 -0.20 -6.82 -3.66
N GLY A 627 -1.14 -6.05 -3.11
CA GLY A 627 -1.48 -6.13 -1.68
C GLY A 627 -0.27 -5.83 -0.79
N PHE A 628 -0.37 -6.23 0.47
CA PHE A 628 0.68 -6.06 1.48
C PHE A 628 1.52 -7.32 1.74
N ALA A 629 1.12 -8.46 1.17
CA ALA A 629 1.60 -9.80 1.55
C ALA A 629 2.65 -10.41 0.59
N GLY A 630 3.35 -9.59 -0.20
CA GLY A 630 4.53 -10.02 -0.96
C GLY A 630 4.28 -10.56 -2.36
N THR A 631 3.04 -10.62 -2.86
CA THR A 631 2.80 -11.02 -4.25
C THR A 631 3.25 -9.92 -5.21
N SER A 632 4.20 -10.23 -6.09
CA SER A 632 4.47 -9.36 -7.25
C SER A 632 3.24 -9.32 -8.15
N ALA A 633 2.97 -8.16 -8.73
CA ALA A 633 1.83 -7.97 -9.62
C ALA A 633 2.21 -7.04 -10.77
N THR A 634 1.50 -7.18 -11.88
CA THR A 634 1.67 -6.29 -13.02
C THR A 634 0.71 -5.09 -12.89
N LEU A 635 1.27 -3.92 -12.63
CA LEU A 635 0.55 -2.65 -12.68
C LEU A 635 0.66 -2.06 -14.09
N ILE A 636 -0.41 -2.19 -14.89
CA ILE A 636 -0.47 -1.84 -16.32
C ILE A 636 0.49 -2.70 -17.14
N VAL A 637 1.78 -2.36 -17.13
CA VAL A 637 2.86 -3.16 -17.75
C VAL A 637 4.04 -3.33 -16.78
N LEU A 638 4.12 -2.56 -15.70
CA LEU A 638 5.23 -2.62 -14.74
C LEU A 638 5.05 -3.79 -13.78
N GLN A 639 6.08 -4.64 -13.65
CA GLN A 639 6.14 -5.59 -12.55
C GLN A 639 6.53 -4.81 -11.29
N VAL A 640 5.68 -4.88 -10.27
CA VAL A 640 5.89 -4.20 -8.99
C VAL A 640 5.74 -5.19 -7.85
N ASP A 641 6.48 -4.95 -6.78
CA ASP A 641 6.40 -5.66 -5.51
C ASP A 641 6.15 -4.67 -4.35
N PRO A 642 5.72 -5.13 -3.16
CA PRO A 642 5.41 -4.23 -2.04
C PRO A 642 6.59 -3.36 -1.58
N LEU A 643 7.84 -3.84 -1.70
CA LEU A 643 9.02 -3.06 -1.33
C LEU A 643 9.26 -1.92 -2.33
N GLN A 644 9.15 -2.20 -3.63
CA GLN A 644 9.19 -1.16 -4.67
C GLN A 644 8.09 -0.14 -4.46
N ASN A 645 6.86 -0.59 -4.19
CA ASN A 645 5.72 0.29 -3.94
C ASN A 645 5.94 1.20 -2.73
N LEU A 646 6.58 0.69 -1.66
CA LEU A 646 6.99 1.48 -0.50
C LEU A 646 8.03 2.55 -0.89
N ILE A 647 9.03 2.18 -1.69
CA ILE A 647 10.07 3.11 -2.17
C ILE A 647 9.43 4.21 -3.04
N HIS A 648 8.56 3.86 -4.00
CA HIS A 648 7.86 4.84 -4.83
C HIS A 648 6.98 5.77 -3.98
N LEU A 649 6.23 5.23 -3.02
CA LEU A 649 5.39 6.03 -2.12
C LEU A 649 6.22 7.01 -1.28
N LEU A 650 7.34 6.55 -0.71
CA LEU A 650 8.25 7.38 0.08
C LEU A 650 8.96 8.44 -0.75
N LEU A 651 9.45 8.08 -1.93
CA LEU A 651 10.05 9.01 -2.89
C LEU A 651 9.04 10.09 -3.30
N GLY A 652 7.81 9.68 -3.62
CA GLY A 652 6.73 10.57 -3.98
C GLY A 652 6.43 11.60 -2.89
N TRP A 653 6.27 11.09 -1.67
CA TRP A 653 6.04 11.90 -0.48
C TRP A 653 7.24 12.81 -0.14
N TYR A 654 8.48 12.34 -0.31
CA TYR A 654 9.71 13.12 -0.13
C TYR A 654 9.80 14.30 -1.10
N LEU A 655 9.61 14.06 -2.40
CA LEU A 655 9.70 15.10 -3.43
C LEU A 655 8.61 16.17 -3.26
N LEU A 656 7.39 15.78 -2.89
CA LEU A 656 6.31 16.72 -2.56
C LEU A 656 6.64 17.56 -1.34
N HIS A 657 7.29 16.97 -0.33
CA HIS A 657 7.78 17.70 0.82
C HIS A 657 8.91 18.66 0.42
N ALA A 658 9.85 18.23 -0.42
CA ALA A 658 10.95 19.07 -0.89
C ALA A 658 10.49 20.25 -1.75
N ALA A 659 9.45 20.04 -2.58
CA ALA A 659 8.79 21.11 -3.32
C ALA A 659 8.10 22.11 -2.37
N ARG A 660 7.45 21.61 -1.31
CA ARG A 660 6.73 22.44 -0.34
C ARG A 660 7.65 23.20 0.62
N ALA A 661 8.75 22.59 1.03
CA ALA A 661 9.73 23.17 1.95
C ALA A 661 10.79 24.03 1.24
N GLY A 662 10.77 24.08 -0.10
CA GLY A 662 11.78 24.79 -0.90
C GLY A 662 13.15 24.10 -0.96
N THR A 663 13.32 22.93 -0.33
CA THR A 663 14.61 22.20 -0.33
C THR A 663 14.96 21.60 -1.70
N CYS A 664 14.01 21.52 -2.63
CA CYS A 664 14.22 21.13 -4.03
C CYS A 664 15.21 22.03 -4.79
N HIS A 665 15.64 23.16 -4.23
CA HIS A 665 16.72 23.99 -4.77
C HIS A 665 18.12 23.49 -4.42
N GLY A 666 18.25 22.60 -3.42
CA GLY A 666 19.49 21.96 -3.02
C GLY A 666 19.80 20.72 -3.87
N ARG A 667 21.10 20.40 -3.98
CA ARG A 667 21.57 19.21 -4.72
C ARG A 667 21.17 17.90 -4.04
N THR A 668 21.18 17.89 -2.71
CA THR A 668 20.91 16.71 -1.89
C THR A 668 19.56 16.08 -2.19
N SER A 669 18.53 16.89 -2.43
CA SER A 669 17.19 16.36 -2.74
C SER A 669 17.13 15.59 -4.04
N TRP A 670 17.88 16.03 -5.04
CA TRP A 670 17.92 15.37 -6.34
C TRP A 670 18.85 14.16 -6.34
N LEU A 671 19.99 14.23 -5.65
CA LEU A 671 20.86 13.06 -5.45
C LEU A 671 20.11 11.94 -4.73
N LEU A 672 19.36 12.26 -3.67
CA LEU A 672 18.56 11.28 -2.95
C LEU A 672 17.45 10.68 -3.83
N ALA A 673 16.80 11.50 -4.65
CA ALA A 673 15.80 11.03 -5.60
C ALA A 673 16.40 10.09 -6.66
N ALA A 674 17.61 10.39 -7.16
CA ALA A 674 18.34 9.52 -8.07
C ALA A 674 18.67 8.18 -7.41
N THR A 675 19.20 8.19 -6.17
CA THR A 675 19.50 6.95 -5.43
C THR A 675 18.25 6.10 -5.16
N ALA A 676 17.09 6.71 -4.93
CA ALA A 676 15.83 5.99 -4.72
C ALA A 676 15.32 5.27 -5.98
N CYS A 677 15.82 5.61 -7.15
CA CYS A 677 15.46 4.94 -8.41
C CYS A 677 16.38 3.76 -8.75
N VAL A 678 17.46 3.52 -8.00
CA VAL A 678 18.41 2.42 -8.26
C VAL A 678 17.90 1.05 -7.80
N PRO A 679 17.29 0.85 -6.61
CA PRO A 679 16.88 -0.48 -6.18
C PRO A 679 15.98 -1.23 -7.17
N PRO A 680 14.97 -0.59 -7.82
CA PRO A 680 14.15 -1.24 -8.85
C PRO A 680 14.94 -1.71 -10.10
N LEU A 681 16.14 -1.18 -10.33
CA LEU A 681 17.03 -1.57 -11.43
C LEU A 681 17.94 -2.75 -11.09
N LEU A 682 18.02 -3.14 -9.81
CA LEU A 682 18.89 -4.23 -9.32
C LEU A 682 18.18 -5.59 -9.25
N VAL A 683 16.94 -5.67 -9.74
CA VAL A 683 16.19 -6.92 -9.84
C VAL A 683 16.76 -7.77 -10.98
N LEU A 684 16.75 -9.10 -10.82
CA LEU A 684 17.35 -10.04 -11.78
C LEU A 684 16.77 -9.92 -13.21
N GLU A 685 15.48 -9.66 -13.32
CA GLU A 685 14.79 -9.47 -14.61
C GLU A 685 13.98 -8.17 -14.62
N PRO A 686 14.62 -7.01 -14.86
CA PRO A 686 13.92 -5.74 -14.86
C PRO A 686 13.16 -5.55 -16.17
N ASN A 687 11.88 -5.19 -16.08
CA ASN A 687 11.10 -4.84 -17.26
C ASN A 687 11.67 -3.58 -17.94
N THR A 688 11.86 -3.60 -19.25
CA THR A 688 12.27 -2.48 -20.11
C THR A 688 11.58 -1.15 -19.78
N ILE A 689 10.26 -1.15 -19.55
CA ILE A 689 9.52 0.09 -19.22
C ILE A 689 9.92 0.61 -17.84
N GLY A 690 10.11 -0.28 -16.87
CA GLY A 690 10.59 0.07 -15.53
C GLY A 690 12.01 0.64 -15.58
N VAL A 691 12.88 0.05 -16.41
CA VAL A 691 14.23 0.55 -16.65
C VAL A 691 14.18 1.97 -17.23
N VAL A 692 13.40 2.19 -18.29
CA VAL A 692 13.27 3.51 -18.93
C VAL A 692 12.75 4.54 -17.94
N LEU A 693 11.73 4.22 -17.15
CA LEU A 693 11.16 5.12 -16.14
C LEU A 693 12.22 5.55 -15.11
N HIS A 694 12.93 4.59 -14.53
CA HIS A 694 13.89 4.86 -13.46
C HIS A 694 15.17 5.53 -13.97
N VAL A 695 15.71 5.09 -15.11
CA VAL A 695 16.88 5.73 -15.74
C VAL A 695 16.57 7.16 -16.15
N SER A 696 15.41 7.41 -16.78
CA SER A 696 15.01 8.77 -17.16
C SER A 696 14.87 9.68 -15.93
N THR A 697 14.32 9.15 -14.84
CA THR A 697 14.21 9.89 -13.57
C THR A 697 15.57 10.20 -12.96
N ILE A 698 16.51 9.24 -12.99
CA ILE A 698 17.89 9.45 -12.53
C ILE A 698 18.54 10.57 -13.34
N CYS A 699 18.45 10.52 -14.67
CA CYS A 699 19.00 11.57 -15.55
C CYS A 699 18.41 12.95 -15.22
N LEU A 700 17.08 13.05 -15.09
CA LEU A 700 16.40 14.30 -14.74
C LEU A 700 16.84 14.83 -13.36
N ALA A 701 16.96 13.95 -12.37
CA ALA A 701 17.39 14.32 -11.03
C ALA A 701 18.85 14.81 -11.04
N LEU A 702 19.76 14.10 -11.72
CA LEU A 702 21.15 14.53 -11.85
C LEU A 702 21.28 15.89 -12.57
N LEU A 703 20.51 16.11 -13.64
CA LEU A 703 20.45 17.41 -14.32
C LEU A 703 19.95 18.53 -13.38
N ALA A 704 18.91 18.26 -12.58
CA ALA A 704 18.38 19.21 -11.61
C ALA A 704 19.38 19.51 -10.46
N ALA A 705 20.23 18.54 -10.11
CA ALA A 705 21.32 18.72 -9.14
C ALA A 705 22.48 19.58 -9.69
N VAL A 706 22.81 19.43 -10.97
CA VAL A 706 23.93 20.15 -11.62
C VAL A 706 23.57 21.58 -11.98
N ALA A 707 22.34 21.84 -12.43
CA ALA A 707 21.93 23.16 -12.89
C ALA A 707 22.31 24.26 -11.88
N LYS A 708 22.94 25.35 -12.35
CA LYS A 708 23.37 26.46 -11.47
C LYS A 708 22.16 27.05 -10.74
N GLN A 709 22.33 27.33 -9.45
CA GLN A 709 21.35 28.11 -8.70
C GLN A 709 21.34 29.52 -9.29
N HIS A 710 20.19 30.01 -9.78
CA HIS A 710 20.10 31.41 -10.20
C HIS A 710 20.43 32.30 -8.99
N PRO A 711 21.39 33.23 -9.12
CA PRO A 711 21.86 34.05 -8.00
C PRO A 711 20.80 34.98 -7.39
N SER A 712 19.65 35.16 -8.04
CA SER A 712 18.53 35.95 -7.51
C SER A 712 17.95 35.44 -6.19
N HIS A 713 18.18 34.18 -5.81
CA HIS A 713 17.78 33.65 -4.49
C HIS A 713 18.86 33.71 -3.41
N GLN A 714 20.13 33.99 -3.76
CA GLN A 714 21.17 34.21 -2.75
C GLN A 714 21.17 35.64 -2.21
N ALA A 715 20.69 36.61 -2.98
CA ALA A 715 20.66 38.03 -2.59
C ALA A 715 19.74 38.30 -1.37
N GLU A 716 18.73 37.46 -1.13
CA GLU A 716 17.83 37.62 0.02
C GLU A 716 18.37 37.03 1.34
N HIS A 717 19.44 36.21 1.26
CA HIS A 717 20.15 35.66 2.43
C HIS A 717 21.47 36.36 2.75
N ARG A 718 21.92 37.29 1.90
CA ARG A 718 23.07 38.15 2.15
C ARG A 718 22.72 39.59 1.81
N GLN A 719 21.93 40.25 2.66
CA GLN A 719 22.14 41.69 2.81
C GLN A 719 23.39 41.86 3.69
N PRO A 720 24.46 42.50 3.21
CA PRO A 720 25.56 42.91 4.08
C PRO A 720 25.03 43.99 5.04
N GLU A 721 25.39 43.88 6.31
CA GLU A 721 25.33 44.99 7.27
C GLU A 721 26.00 46.21 6.61
N LYS A 722 25.19 47.15 6.10
CA LYS A 722 25.70 48.49 5.83
C LYS A 722 25.69 49.22 7.17
N ALA A 723 26.90 49.39 7.69
CA ALA A 723 27.21 50.37 8.72
C ALA A 723 26.68 51.76 8.32
N LEU A 724 25.85 52.32 9.18
CA LEU A 724 25.54 53.74 9.38
C LEU A 724 25.37 53.83 10.91
N ALA A 725 26.36 54.29 11.69
CA ALA A 725 26.81 55.69 11.80
C ALA A 725 25.64 56.64 12.02
#